data_AF-A0A3A9C7L8-F1
#
_entry.id   AF-A0A3A9C7L8-F1
#
_cell.length_a   1.000
_cell.length_b   1.000
_cell.length_c   1.000
_cell.angle_alpha   90.00
_cell.angle_beta   90.00
_cell.angle_gamma   90.00
#
_symmetry.space_group_name_H-M   'P 1'
#
loop_
_entity.id
_entity.type
_entity.pdbx_description
1 polymer ?
#
loop_
_entity_poly.entity_id
_entity_poly.type
_entity_poly.pdbx_seq_one_letter_code
_entity_poly.pdbx_strand_id
1 'polypeptide(L)'
;MGDIERHINYALVEDVRPAMYCAMKYWGKKPHNIWNDFICCYCPKGGVVLDPFAGSGIVAFESLISERKAITFDLNPLSDFFIEATLSKFDEARFTDAVNCIAEAVENDPVYIEHYLKVAKEEVLIVYNYVWLKSDIIKIRVKNSKGECLPDLEPDESDRERIRNMDKINMKYWYPTEKLPLTPSINQKFIEDLGGDDFSCLWTRRNLYLLSKIFDCIMREEERIKPHLLAAFIHTLHLVCRMVYPRSEKGDRRYSGSWGRADYMIRNKSMEQNPLIVFLRSCFEKQGIVKAMKNAGERLPEKSRINEINRSGRIKNSYDLNYGIMDIADLCDVVKDKSVDFIITDPPYGGLVQYLDLSQIWLVWLEKYNPKFKSDQTGEITVKKGYVDRAEYRRKLVNAFRNLHKVLKDDGYMVVTFHSQEMQDWNDFVNCVRSAGFKFDKVTHQYNKRSGESNVSMPYGTTGSDFYIRCVKTRDVDFTDDQSELEHFILHKTIEIIAARNEKTPFTFIVNGLLPELLQAGYLRVDEPDELQNILKKYVGEDRIFNVAHNETAGAGDYWWFNDPKKYISYPNIPLSRRVEEAVLSYLRRKVSVKYDDVVAEIFRMYPNGLTPDPRGIRRTLEKYAVPVSGKWKLQEDVLKEASKHTDIIYKLIKIGKKNQFKTFVGKREQPEKCESGQKLRDCADFSDMSEILGGSYVKERIDRIHMIDTIWIDQNNIKCIFEVENSTNFTMALQRASNLNESIPKFMVIPDERENELNKVSDPGFIKMFHDYNWRYLTYQQIRRMASSQKTEFLTISGMSKTVGGR
;
A
#
# COMPACT_ATOMS: atom_id res chain seq x y z
N MET A 1 -31.33 0.13 -1.34
CA MET A 1 -29.88 -0.07 -1.42
C MET A 1 -29.47 0.53 -2.75
N GLY A 2 -29.04 1.79 -2.73
CA GLY A 2 -28.70 2.52 -3.95
C GLY A 2 -27.35 2.07 -4.48
N ASP A 3 -27.23 1.99 -5.81
CA ASP A 3 -26.01 1.73 -6.55
C ASP A 3 -24.83 2.56 -6.01
N ILE A 4 -23.87 1.89 -5.40
CA ILE A 4 -22.59 2.47 -5.00
C ILE A 4 -21.50 1.57 -5.60
N GLU A 5 -20.89 2.12 -6.67
CA GLU A 5 -19.63 1.79 -7.34
C GLU A 5 -19.40 0.33 -7.78
N ARG A 6 -19.81 0.02 -9.02
CA ARG A 6 -19.46 -1.24 -9.74
C ARG A 6 -17.94 -1.45 -9.90
N HIS A 7 -17.12 -0.40 -9.75
CA HIS A 7 -15.71 -0.41 -10.10
C HIS A 7 -14.80 0.20 -9.03
N ILE A 8 -13.68 -0.48 -8.75
CA ILE A 8 -12.60 0.04 -7.90
C ILE A 8 -11.78 1.05 -8.70
N ASN A 9 -11.94 2.34 -8.41
CA ASN A 9 -11.30 3.46 -9.13
C ASN A 9 -10.42 4.34 -8.23
N TYR A 10 -10.10 3.88 -7.02
CA TYR A 10 -9.33 4.56 -5.99
C TYR A 10 -8.37 3.56 -5.31
N ALA A 11 -7.36 4.10 -4.63
CA ALA A 11 -6.43 3.29 -3.85
C ALA A 11 -7.15 2.61 -2.67
N LEU A 12 -6.83 1.34 -2.43
CA LEU A 12 -7.30 0.57 -1.29
C LEU A 12 -6.32 0.70 -0.12
N VAL A 13 -6.69 0.20 1.06
CA VAL A 13 -5.82 0.23 2.24
C VAL A 13 -5.28 -1.18 2.48
N GLU A 14 -3.95 -1.36 2.48
CA GLU A 14 -3.35 -2.65 2.78
C GLU A 14 -3.55 -3.03 4.26
N ASP A 15 -4.07 -4.23 4.49
CA ASP A 15 -4.24 -4.82 5.81
C ASP A 15 -2.94 -5.45 6.35
N VAL A 16 -2.94 -5.73 7.65
CA VAL A 16 -1.84 -6.51 8.24
C VAL A 16 -1.83 -7.91 7.64
N ARG A 17 -0.70 -8.28 7.03
CA ARG A 17 -0.49 -9.61 6.45
C ARG A 17 -0.76 -10.74 7.46
N PRO A 18 -1.71 -11.65 7.16
CA PRO A 18 -2.01 -12.84 7.97
C PRO A 18 -0.80 -13.77 8.13
N ALA A 19 -0.82 -14.61 9.15
CA ALA A 19 0.31 -15.48 9.48
C ALA A 19 0.60 -16.51 8.39
N MET A 20 -0.43 -17.03 7.71
CA MET A 20 -0.27 -17.98 6.59
C MET A 20 0.63 -17.41 5.48
N TYR A 21 0.64 -16.09 5.29
CA TYR A 21 1.47 -15.43 4.28
C TYR A 21 2.85 -14.98 4.80
N CYS A 22 3.16 -15.20 6.08
CA CYS A 22 4.38 -14.69 6.73
C CYS A 22 5.51 -15.71 6.85
N ALA A 23 5.21 -17.02 6.84
CA ALA A 23 6.19 -18.06 7.16
C ALA A 23 7.18 -18.39 6.04
N MET A 24 7.09 -17.71 4.90
CA MET A 24 8.01 -17.92 3.78
C MET A 24 8.53 -16.60 3.25
N LYS A 25 9.77 -16.60 2.78
CA LYS A 25 10.34 -15.46 2.07
C LYS A 25 10.01 -15.58 0.59
N TYR A 26 9.50 -14.50 0.02
CA TYR A 26 9.27 -14.36 -1.42
C TYR A 26 9.33 -12.86 -1.74
N TRP A 27 10.09 -12.47 -2.76
CA TRP A 27 10.50 -11.08 -2.96
C TRP A 27 9.38 -10.19 -3.53
N GLY A 28 8.30 -10.76 -4.08
CA GLY A 28 7.20 -10.06 -4.76
C GLY A 28 5.82 -10.18 -4.09
N LYS A 29 5.73 -10.37 -2.77
CA LYS A 29 4.43 -10.62 -2.10
C LYS A 29 3.48 -9.43 -2.17
N LYS A 30 2.33 -9.61 -2.82
CA LYS A 30 1.26 -8.60 -2.92
C LYS A 30 0.30 -8.58 -1.72
N PRO A 31 -0.39 -7.45 -1.46
CA PRO A 31 -1.35 -7.34 -0.38
C PRO A 31 -2.59 -8.22 -0.60
N HIS A 32 -2.76 -9.23 0.25
CA HIS A 32 -3.83 -10.21 0.15
C HIS A 32 -5.25 -9.60 0.09
N ASN A 33 -5.55 -8.62 0.94
CA ASN A 33 -6.88 -8.01 1.03
C ASN A 33 -7.21 -7.16 -0.21
N ILE A 34 -6.22 -6.44 -0.75
CA ILE A 34 -6.39 -5.67 -1.98
C ILE A 34 -6.71 -6.61 -3.14
N TRP A 35 -5.95 -7.71 -3.28
CA TRP A 35 -6.22 -8.71 -4.33
C TRP A 35 -7.58 -9.39 -4.13
N ASN A 36 -7.99 -9.67 -2.89
CA ASN A 36 -9.32 -10.17 -2.56
C ASN A 36 -10.43 -9.19 -2.99
N ASP A 37 -10.27 -7.88 -2.73
CA ASP A 37 -11.26 -6.86 -3.13
C ASP A 37 -11.43 -6.82 -4.65
N PHE A 38 -10.34 -6.91 -5.41
CA PHE A 38 -10.39 -7.02 -6.88
C PHE A 38 -11.07 -8.33 -7.33
N ILE A 39 -10.73 -9.47 -6.74
CA ILE A 39 -11.38 -10.76 -7.03
C ILE A 39 -12.89 -10.66 -6.76
N CYS A 40 -13.29 -10.10 -5.63
CA CYS A 40 -14.69 -9.97 -5.26
C CYS A 40 -15.47 -9.02 -6.17
N CYS A 41 -14.82 -7.95 -6.65
CA CYS A 41 -15.42 -6.94 -7.51
C CYS A 41 -15.60 -7.42 -8.96
N TYR A 42 -14.61 -8.10 -9.53
CA TYR A 42 -14.60 -8.42 -10.97
C TYR A 42 -14.88 -9.89 -11.29
N CYS A 43 -14.76 -10.81 -10.33
CA CYS A 43 -15.12 -12.20 -10.52
C CYS A 43 -16.46 -12.52 -9.84
N PRO A 44 -17.48 -13.00 -10.58
CA PRO A 44 -18.72 -13.47 -9.97
C PRO A 44 -18.45 -14.62 -9.01
N LYS A 45 -19.31 -14.80 -8.00
CA LYS A 45 -19.22 -15.91 -7.06
C LYS A 45 -19.25 -17.25 -7.82
N GLY A 46 -18.33 -18.17 -7.51
CA GLY A 46 -18.15 -19.42 -8.25
C GLY A 46 -17.50 -19.30 -9.64
N GLY A 47 -17.18 -18.08 -10.09
CA GLY A 47 -16.43 -17.82 -11.32
C GLY A 47 -14.95 -18.19 -11.20
N VAL A 48 -14.22 -18.08 -12.31
CA VAL A 48 -12.82 -18.50 -12.45
C VAL A 48 -11.88 -17.30 -12.47
N VAL A 49 -10.98 -17.23 -11.49
CA VAL A 49 -9.87 -16.29 -11.43
C VAL A 49 -8.60 -16.97 -11.97
N LEU A 50 -7.81 -16.26 -12.79
CA LEU A 50 -6.53 -16.76 -13.29
C LEU A 50 -5.38 -15.85 -12.82
N ASP A 51 -4.30 -16.50 -12.38
CA ASP A 51 -2.98 -15.89 -12.17
C ASP A 51 -1.87 -16.81 -12.73
N PRO A 52 -1.23 -16.44 -13.85
CA PRO A 52 -0.14 -17.23 -14.43
C PRO A 52 1.25 -16.94 -13.83
N PHE A 53 1.34 -16.03 -12.84
CA PHE A 53 2.56 -15.68 -12.12
C PHE A 53 2.30 -15.78 -10.60
N ALA A 54 1.86 -16.95 -10.16
CA ALA A 54 1.24 -17.18 -8.86
C ALA A 54 2.07 -16.70 -7.65
N GLY A 55 3.40 -16.65 -7.78
CA GLY A 55 4.31 -16.11 -6.80
C GLY A 55 4.15 -16.79 -5.44
N SER A 56 3.64 -16.08 -4.43
CA SER A 56 3.38 -16.67 -3.10
C SER A 56 1.99 -17.29 -2.94
N GLY A 57 1.25 -17.51 -4.04
CA GLY A 57 -0.06 -18.17 -4.06
C GLY A 57 -1.24 -17.30 -3.64
N ILE A 58 -1.13 -15.96 -3.65
CA ILE A 58 -2.18 -15.06 -3.14
C ILE A 58 -3.53 -15.33 -3.83
N VAL A 59 -3.55 -15.45 -5.17
CA VAL A 59 -4.79 -15.72 -5.92
C VAL A 59 -5.36 -17.09 -5.60
N ALA A 60 -4.51 -18.10 -5.37
CA ALA A 60 -4.97 -19.44 -5.02
C ALA A 60 -5.77 -19.39 -3.71
N PHE A 61 -5.21 -18.76 -2.68
CA PHE A 61 -5.83 -18.71 -1.35
C PHE A 61 -7.01 -17.73 -1.28
N GLU A 62 -6.86 -16.50 -1.78
CA GLU A 62 -7.90 -15.48 -1.67
C GLU A 62 -9.13 -15.78 -2.56
N SER A 63 -8.95 -16.51 -3.67
CA SER A 63 -10.09 -17.00 -4.45
C SER A 63 -10.88 -18.06 -3.68
N LEU A 64 -10.20 -19.02 -3.03
CA LEU A 64 -10.87 -20.03 -2.19
C LEU A 64 -11.61 -19.38 -1.01
N ILE A 65 -10.97 -18.42 -0.32
CA ILE A 65 -11.56 -17.67 0.81
C ILE A 65 -12.83 -16.93 0.35
N SER A 66 -12.82 -16.38 -0.86
CA SER A 66 -13.95 -15.65 -1.42
C SER A 66 -14.94 -16.55 -2.17
N GLU A 67 -14.86 -17.88 -2.09
CA GLU A 67 -15.77 -18.80 -2.80
C GLU A 67 -15.77 -18.63 -4.34
N ARG A 68 -14.59 -18.36 -4.91
CA ARG A 68 -14.29 -18.38 -6.35
C ARG A 68 -13.40 -19.57 -6.67
N LYS A 69 -13.44 -20.00 -7.93
CA LYS A 69 -12.48 -20.98 -8.45
C LYS A 69 -11.22 -20.26 -8.89
N ALA A 70 -10.08 -20.92 -8.78
CA ALA A 70 -8.81 -20.38 -9.25
C ALA A 70 -8.06 -21.33 -10.19
N ILE A 71 -7.36 -20.73 -11.14
CA ILE A 71 -6.31 -21.34 -11.93
C ILE A 71 -5.03 -20.54 -11.62
N THR A 72 -4.03 -21.19 -11.03
CA THR A 72 -2.78 -20.51 -10.63
C THR A 72 -1.57 -21.27 -11.09
N PHE A 73 -0.74 -20.66 -11.92
CA PHE A 73 0.48 -21.27 -12.41
C PHE A 73 1.69 -20.40 -12.09
N ASP A 74 2.85 -21.02 -11.98
CA ASP A 74 4.13 -20.32 -11.93
C ASP A 74 5.20 -21.17 -12.59
N LEU A 75 6.18 -20.53 -13.22
CA LEU A 75 7.37 -21.22 -13.71
C LEU A 75 8.27 -21.65 -12.55
N ASN A 76 8.24 -20.92 -11.44
CA ASN A 76 9.02 -21.16 -10.23
C ASN A 76 8.41 -22.29 -9.39
N PRO A 77 9.07 -23.46 -9.27
CA PRO A 77 8.53 -24.58 -8.50
C PRO A 77 8.34 -24.30 -7.01
N LEU A 78 8.98 -23.24 -6.49
CA LEU A 78 8.83 -22.82 -5.11
C LEU A 78 7.39 -22.38 -4.82
N SER A 79 6.73 -21.75 -5.78
CA SER A 79 5.34 -21.31 -5.69
C SER A 79 4.39 -22.50 -5.55
N ASP A 80 4.62 -23.56 -6.34
CA ASP A 80 3.89 -24.82 -6.27
C ASP A 80 4.04 -25.48 -4.89
N PHE A 81 5.27 -25.60 -4.38
CA PHE A 81 5.53 -26.14 -3.05
C PHE A 81 4.80 -25.37 -1.95
N PHE A 82 4.74 -24.03 -2.03
CA PHE A 82 4.03 -23.22 -1.04
C PHE A 82 2.53 -23.45 -1.05
N ILE A 83 1.94 -23.57 -2.24
CA ILE A 83 0.51 -23.88 -2.39
C ILE A 83 0.24 -25.27 -1.83
N GLU A 84 1.03 -26.27 -2.22
CA GLU A 84 0.93 -27.65 -1.74
C GLU A 84 1.03 -27.74 -0.21
N ALA A 85 2.07 -27.16 0.39
CA ALA A 85 2.31 -27.21 1.83
C ALA A 85 1.22 -26.48 2.63
N THR A 86 0.65 -25.39 2.11
CA THR A 86 -0.39 -24.62 2.81
C THR A 86 -1.78 -25.27 2.71
N LEU A 87 -2.07 -25.97 1.61
CA LEU A 87 -3.34 -26.68 1.41
C LEU A 87 -3.35 -28.09 2.02
N SER A 88 -2.18 -28.62 2.34
CA SER A 88 -2.04 -29.91 3.00
C SER A 88 -2.63 -29.89 4.41
N LYS A 89 -3.20 -31.01 4.84
CA LYS A 89 -3.76 -31.13 6.19
C LYS A 89 -2.63 -31.07 7.23
N PHE A 90 -2.65 -30.04 8.07
CA PHE A 90 -1.69 -29.88 9.15
C PHE A 90 -2.05 -30.72 10.38
N ASP A 91 -1.11 -31.54 10.85
CA ASP A 91 -1.20 -32.35 12.07
C ASP A 91 -0.19 -31.81 13.08
N GLU A 92 -0.62 -30.86 13.92
CA GLU A 92 0.27 -30.13 14.82
C GLU A 92 0.96 -31.04 15.83
N ALA A 93 0.28 -32.07 16.33
CA ALA A 93 0.84 -32.98 17.32
C ALA A 93 2.00 -33.78 16.72
N ARG A 94 1.76 -34.49 15.60
CA ARG A 94 2.83 -35.25 14.92
C ARG A 94 3.94 -34.33 14.39
N PHE A 95 3.61 -33.13 13.91
CA PHE A 95 4.62 -32.15 13.52
C PHE A 95 5.51 -31.76 14.71
N THR A 96 4.91 -31.46 15.86
CA THR A 96 5.63 -31.05 17.07
C THR A 96 6.51 -32.19 17.59
N ASP A 97 5.99 -33.42 17.62
CA ASP A 97 6.73 -34.61 18.04
C ASP A 97 7.95 -34.85 17.13
N ALA A 98 7.77 -34.77 15.81
CA ALA A 98 8.85 -34.92 14.85
C ALA A 98 9.91 -33.81 15.01
N VAL A 99 9.50 -32.55 15.18
CA VAL A 99 10.43 -31.44 15.40
C VAL A 99 11.23 -31.64 16.70
N ASN A 100 10.60 -32.12 17.77
CA ASN A 100 11.29 -32.41 19.04
C ASN A 100 12.32 -33.54 18.86
N CYS A 101 11.97 -34.61 18.14
CA CYS A 101 12.92 -35.70 17.85
C CYS A 101 14.10 -35.22 17.00
N ILE A 102 13.84 -34.38 15.98
CA ILE A 102 14.89 -33.77 15.15
C ILE A 102 15.80 -32.89 16.02
N ALA A 103 15.21 -32.07 16.89
CA ALA A 103 15.95 -31.19 17.78
C ALA A 103 16.87 -31.98 18.71
N GLU A 104 16.34 -32.98 19.41
CA GLU A 104 17.10 -33.86 20.28
C GLU A 104 18.24 -34.58 19.52
N ALA A 105 17.97 -35.07 18.31
CA ALA A 105 18.99 -35.69 17.48
C ALA A 105 20.13 -34.73 17.11
N VAL A 106 19.82 -33.45 16.87
CA VAL A 106 20.81 -32.42 16.55
C VAL A 106 21.55 -31.95 17.80
N GLU A 107 20.87 -31.74 18.92
CA GLU A 107 21.47 -31.32 20.20
C GLU A 107 22.51 -32.32 20.71
N ASN A 108 22.25 -33.61 20.48
CA ASN A 108 23.17 -34.69 20.84
C ASN A 108 24.27 -34.94 19.78
N ASP A 109 24.32 -34.18 18.68
CA ASP A 109 25.36 -34.35 17.67
C ASP A 109 26.70 -33.78 18.15
N PRO A 110 27.83 -34.51 18.00
CA PRO A 110 29.15 -33.99 18.37
C PRO A 110 29.50 -32.65 17.72
N VAL A 111 29.10 -32.42 16.46
CA VAL A 111 29.35 -31.15 15.75
C VAL A 111 28.54 -30.02 16.40
N TYR A 112 27.31 -30.28 16.84
CA TYR A 112 26.51 -29.27 17.53
C TYR A 112 27.10 -28.95 18.90
N ILE A 113 27.45 -29.97 19.68
CA ILE A 113 28.05 -29.82 21.01
C ILE A 113 29.36 -29.01 20.92
N GLU A 114 30.24 -29.34 19.98
CA GLU A 114 31.52 -28.66 19.79
C GLU A 114 31.35 -27.20 19.37
N HIS A 115 30.46 -26.92 18.41
CA HIS A 115 30.39 -25.61 17.78
C HIS A 115 29.28 -24.69 18.28
N TYR A 116 28.31 -25.17 19.05
CA TYR A 116 27.18 -24.35 19.53
C TYR A 116 26.95 -24.40 21.03
N LEU A 117 27.69 -25.24 21.77
CA LEU A 117 27.72 -25.19 23.24
C LEU A 117 29.06 -24.65 23.74
N LYS A 118 29.02 -23.79 24.75
CA LYS A 118 30.19 -23.23 25.43
C LYS A 118 29.98 -23.29 26.93
N VAL A 119 31.00 -23.68 27.69
CA VAL A 119 30.94 -23.63 29.15
C VAL A 119 31.64 -22.36 29.61
N ALA A 120 30.96 -21.52 30.38
CA ALA A 120 31.55 -20.34 31.00
C ALA A 120 31.02 -20.19 32.42
N LYS A 121 31.93 -19.99 33.39
CA LYS A 121 31.59 -19.87 34.82
C LYS A 121 30.66 -21.00 35.32
N GLU A 122 30.98 -22.24 34.95
CA GLU A 122 30.21 -23.46 35.30
C GLU A 122 28.78 -23.54 34.70
N GLU A 123 28.41 -22.61 33.81
CA GLU A 123 27.14 -22.61 33.10
C GLU A 123 27.33 -23.02 31.64
N VAL A 124 26.40 -23.84 31.12
CA VAL A 124 26.33 -24.16 29.69
C VAL A 124 25.61 -23.03 28.97
N LEU A 125 26.30 -22.42 28.02
CA LEU A 125 25.83 -21.36 27.15
C LEU A 125 25.58 -21.91 25.75
N ILE A 126 24.46 -21.52 25.16
CA ILE A 126 24.09 -21.84 23.79
C ILE A 126 24.50 -20.67 22.92
N VAL A 127 25.33 -20.94 21.91
CA VAL A 127 25.69 -19.95 20.90
C VAL A 127 24.52 -19.80 19.93
N TYR A 128 23.97 -18.59 19.87
CA TYR A 128 22.92 -18.25 18.92
C TYR A 128 23.51 -17.76 17.61
N ASN A 129 24.57 -16.94 17.68
CA ASN A 129 25.18 -16.35 16.47
C ASN A 129 26.67 -16.12 16.63
N TYR A 130 27.40 -16.28 15.53
CA TYR A 130 28.74 -15.75 15.34
C TYR A 130 28.67 -14.53 14.42
N VAL A 131 29.27 -13.41 14.85
CA VAL A 131 29.39 -12.21 14.03
C VAL A 131 30.79 -12.18 13.45
N TRP A 132 30.86 -12.20 12.12
CA TRP A 132 32.10 -12.22 11.37
C TRP A 132 32.43 -10.84 10.82
N LEU A 133 33.73 -10.56 10.74
CA LEU A 133 34.31 -9.49 9.94
C LEU A 133 35.34 -10.13 9.00
N LYS A 134 34.97 -10.26 7.72
CA LYS A 134 35.68 -11.06 6.71
C LYS A 134 35.85 -12.50 7.21
N SER A 135 37.08 -12.94 7.45
CA SER A 135 37.44 -14.27 7.92
C SER A 135 37.49 -14.41 9.44
N ASP A 136 37.40 -13.31 10.19
CA ASP A 136 37.57 -13.32 11.64
C ASP A 136 36.22 -13.20 12.35
N ILE A 137 36.00 -14.02 13.37
CA ILE A 137 34.92 -13.75 14.32
C ILE A 137 35.31 -12.57 15.20
N ILE A 138 34.35 -11.67 15.41
CA ILE A 138 34.53 -10.47 16.23
C ILE A 138 33.58 -10.43 17.42
N LYS A 139 32.45 -11.14 17.38
CA LYS A 139 31.50 -11.23 18.50
C LYS A 139 30.78 -12.57 18.50
N ILE A 140 30.48 -13.09 19.68
CA ILE A 140 29.66 -14.29 19.86
C ILE A 140 28.45 -13.93 20.72
N ARG A 141 27.26 -14.26 20.21
CA ARG A 141 26.00 -13.99 20.89
C ARG A 141 25.47 -15.26 21.51
N VAL A 142 25.34 -15.27 22.82
CA VAL A 142 24.99 -16.45 23.61
C VAL A 142 23.78 -16.20 24.49
N LYS A 143 23.07 -17.28 24.79
CA LYS A 143 22.09 -17.32 25.87
C LYS A 143 22.45 -18.45 26.83
N ASN A 144 22.08 -18.31 28.10
CA ASN A 144 22.19 -19.44 29.01
C ASN A 144 21.06 -20.46 28.78
N SER A 145 21.12 -21.58 29.51
CA SER A 145 20.12 -22.64 29.48
C SER A 145 18.71 -22.18 29.86
N LYS A 146 18.57 -21.06 30.59
CA LYS A 146 17.27 -20.44 30.92
C LYS A 146 16.73 -19.51 29.82
N GLY A 147 17.48 -19.33 28.74
CA GLY A 147 17.11 -18.44 27.62
C GLY A 147 17.36 -16.95 27.89
N GLU A 148 18.09 -16.62 28.96
CA GLU A 148 18.48 -15.26 29.33
C GLU A 148 19.58 -14.75 28.39
N CYS A 149 19.45 -13.49 27.95
CA CYS A 149 20.39 -12.85 27.06
C CYS A 149 21.63 -12.36 27.83
N LEU A 150 22.80 -12.90 27.53
CA LEU A 150 24.06 -12.46 28.13
C LEU A 150 24.78 -11.42 27.25
N PRO A 151 25.67 -10.56 27.78
CA PRO A 151 26.48 -9.66 26.96
C PRO A 151 27.19 -10.39 25.80
N ASP A 152 27.41 -9.69 24.68
CA ASP A 152 28.18 -10.24 23.56
C ASP A 152 29.58 -10.64 24.07
N LEU A 153 30.02 -11.85 23.75
CA LEU A 153 31.33 -12.35 24.13
C LEU A 153 32.37 -12.01 23.05
N GLU A 154 33.56 -11.63 23.50
CA GLU A 154 34.74 -11.53 22.63
C GLU A 154 35.29 -12.95 22.36
N PRO A 155 35.61 -13.29 21.11
CA PRO A 155 36.18 -14.60 20.77
C PRO A 155 37.49 -14.92 21.48
N ASP A 156 37.56 -16.07 22.14
CA ASP A 156 38.79 -16.61 22.71
C ASP A 156 39.52 -17.58 21.76
N GLU A 157 40.66 -18.10 22.19
CA GLU A 157 41.46 -19.03 21.37
C GLU A 157 40.74 -20.35 21.10
N SER A 158 39.89 -20.82 22.03
CA SER A 158 39.08 -22.01 21.82
C SER A 158 38.05 -21.79 20.71
N ASP A 159 37.44 -20.60 20.65
CA ASP A 159 36.52 -20.24 19.57
C ASP A 159 37.22 -20.19 18.20
N ARG A 160 38.45 -19.67 18.15
CA ARG A 160 39.28 -19.65 16.93
C ARG A 160 39.74 -21.05 16.52
N GLU A 161 40.00 -21.94 17.47
CA GLU A 161 40.34 -23.34 17.21
C GLU A 161 39.14 -24.10 16.64
N ARG A 162 37.94 -23.92 17.21
CA ARG A 162 36.69 -24.49 16.67
C ARG A 162 36.46 -24.10 15.22
N ILE A 163 36.76 -22.85 14.85
CA ILE A 163 36.65 -22.40 13.45
C ILE A 163 37.65 -23.13 12.56
N ARG A 164 38.92 -23.22 12.96
CA ARG A 164 39.96 -23.94 12.20
C ARG A 164 39.64 -25.42 12.04
N ASN A 165 38.97 -26.03 13.01
CA ASN A 165 38.57 -27.43 12.95
C ASN A 165 37.31 -27.67 12.11
N MET A 166 36.52 -26.64 11.83
CA MET A 166 35.27 -26.75 11.08
C MET A 166 35.48 -27.31 9.66
N ASP A 167 36.59 -26.99 9.01
CA ASP A 167 36.89 -27.48 7.66
C ASP A 167 37.20 -29.00 7.64
N LYS A 168 37.51 -29.59 8.80
CA LYS A 168 37.76 -31.03 8.97
C LYS A 168 36.48 -31.84 9.17
N ILE A 169 35.31 -31.19 9.28
CA ILE A 169 34.03 -31.88 9.47
C ILE A 169 33.74 -32.77 8.27
N ASN A 170 33.64 -34.08 8.53
CA ASN A 170 33.24 -35.07 7.54
C ASN A 170 31.72 -35.03 7.30
N MET A 171 31.30 -34.86 6.06
CA MET A 171 29.89 -34.80 5.69
C MET A 171 29.31 -36.20 5.58
N LYS A 172 28.54 -36.59 6.60
CA LYS A 172 27.88 -37.92 6.68
C LYS A 172 26.55 -37.98 5.94
N TYR A 173 25.88 -36.84 5.82
CA TYR A 173 24.53 -36.71 5.26
C TYR A 173 24.60 -36.08 3.87
N TRP A 174 23.56 -36.29 3.06
CA TRP A 174 23.47 -35.65 1.75
C TRP A 174 23.41 -34.12 1.88
N TYR A 175 24.10 -33.43 0.99
CA TYR A 175 24.13 -31.99 0.86
C TYR A 175 24.27 -31.60 -0.62
N PRO A 176 23.83 -30.39 -1.02
CA PRO A 176 23.95 -29.97 -2.40
C PRO A 176 25.41 -29.72 -2.78
N THR A 177 25.82 -30.23 -3.94
CA THR A 177 27.18 -30.12 -4.52
C THR A 177 27.16 -29.62 -5.96
N GLU A 178 25.97 -29.27 -6.44
CA GLU A 178 25.73 -28.72 -7.76
C GLU A 178 26.37 -27.33 -7.87
N LYS A 179 26.91 -27.02 -9.05
CA LYS A 179 27.50 -25.71 -9.31
C LYS A 179 26.45 -24.62 -9.26
N LEU A 180 26.84 -23.46 -8.72
CA LEU A 180 26.06 -22.24 -8.78
C LEU A 180 25.95 -21.79 -10.24
N PRO A 181 24.74 -21.49 -10.75
CA PRO A 181 24.58 -21.01 -12.12
C PRO A 181 25.17 -19.59 -12.24
N LEU A 182 25.87 -19.31 -13.34
CA LEU A 182 26.31 -17.95 -13.64
C LEU A 182 25.13 -17.14 -14.18
N THR A 183 24.69 -16.16 -13.40
CA THR A 183 23.57 -15.28 -13.74
C THR A 183 23.87 -13.84 -13.31
N PRO A 184 23.04 -12.85 -13.66
CA PRO A 184 23.24 -11.48 -13.17
C PRO A 184 23.25 -11.37 -11.64
N SER A 185 22.39 -12.14 -10.94
CA SER A 185 22.34 -12.18 -9.48
C SER A 185 23.45 -13.05 -8.87
N ILE A 186 23.84 -14.14 -9.54
CA ILE A 186 24.92 -15.03 -9.11
C ILE A 186 26.10 -14.82 -10.08
N ASN A 187 26.78 -13.70 -9.92
CA ASN A 187 27.86 -13.30 -10.81
C ASN A 187 29.24 -13.82 -10.36
N GLN A 188 30.25 -13.69 -11.22
CA GLN A 188 31.61 -14.16 -10.95
C GLN A 188 32.21 -13.56 -9.67
N LYS A 189 31.96 -12.27 -9.40
CA LYS A 189 32.43 -11.62 -8.17
C LYS A 189 31.81 -12.25 -6.93
N PHE A 190 30.52 -12.58 -6.96
CA PHE A 190 29.88 -13.28 -5.85
C PHE A 190 30.53 -14.65 -5.60
N ILE A 191 30.83 -15.42 -6.64
CA ILE A 191 31.51 -16.71 -6.54
C ILE A 191 32.91 -16.56 -5.92
N GLU A 192 33.67 -15.54 -6.35
CA GLU A 192 34.98 -15.20 -5.78
C GLU A 192 34.88 -14.81 -4.30
N ASP A 193 33.95 -13.92 -3.94
CA ASP A 193 33.72 -13.48 -2.56
C ASP A 193 33.18 -14.63 -1.67
N LEU A 194 32.47 -15.60 -2.26
CA LEU A 194 32.00 -16.80 -1.58
C LEU A 194 33.15 -17.75 -1.28
N GLY A 195 34.16 -17.82 -2.15
CA GLY A 195 35.31 -18.72 -2.01
C GLY A 195 35.04 -20.14 -2.52
N GLY A 196 34.10 -20.31 -3.45
CA GLY A 196 33.77 -21.58 -4.11
C GLY A 196 32.58 -21.45 -5.07
N ASP A 197 32.43 -22.41 -5.99
CA ASP A 197 31.52 -22.32 -7.14
C ASP A 197 30.29 -23.26 -7.06
N ASP A 198 29.99 -23.82 -5.90
CA ASP A 198 28.86 -24.71 -5.66
C ASP A 198 27.94 -24.27 -4.50
N PHE A 199 26.74 -24.85 -4.43
CA PHE A 199 25.75 -24.50 -3.40
C PHE A 199 26.24 -24.78 -1.97
N SER A 200 27.15 -25.73 -1.78
CA SER A 200 27.68 -26.09 -0.45
C SER A 200 28.40 -24.90 0.19
N CYS A 201 28.99 -24.01 -0.63
CA CYS A 201 29.75 -22.85 -0.17
C CYS A 201 28.87 -21.73 0.42
N LEU A 202 27.54 -21.77 0.21
CA LEU A 202 26.59 -20.79 0.77
C LEU A 202 26.52 -20.83 2.30
N TRP A 203 26.91 -21.94 2.92
CA TRP A 203 26.92 -22.13 4.36
C TRP A 203 28.33 -22.40 4.87
N THR A 204 28.58 -22.09 6.15
CA THR A 204 29.80 -22.58 6.81
C THR A 204 29.73 -24.11 6.90
N ARG A 205 30.88 -24.79 6.96
CA ARG A 205 30.92 -26.26 6.91
C ARG A 205 30.13 -26.91 8.07
N ARG A 206 30.15 -26.32 9.28
CA ARG A 206 29.28 -26.78 10.39
C ARG A 206 27.80 -26.53 10.13
N ASN A 207 27.43 -25.37 9.58
CA ASN A 207 26.03 -25.09 9.27
C ASN A 207 25.51 -26.06 8.22
N LEU A 208 26.29 -26.28 7.17
CA LEU A 208 25.95 -27.23 6.12
C LEU A 208 25.77 -28.65 6.69
N TYR A 209 26.70 -29.12 7.53
CA TYR A 209 26.58 -30.43 8.19
C TYR A 209 25.27 -30.55 8.99
N LEU A 210 24.97 -29.56 9.84
CA LEU A 210 23.78 -29.59 10.69
C LEU A 210 22.48 -29.47 9.88
N LEU A 211 22.48 -28.65 8.82
CA LEU A 211 21.35 -28.58 7.88
C LEU A 211 21.14 -29.90 7.16
N SER A 212 22.22 -30.55 6.73
CA SER A 212 22.17 -31.85 6.06
C SER A 212 21.63 -32.94 6.99
N LYS A 213 21.99 -32.89 8.28
CA LYS A 213 21.42 -33.76 9.32
C LYS A 213 19.93 -33.49 9.54
N ILE A 214 19.52 -32.24 9.70
CA ILE A 214 18.11 -31.85 9.85
C ILE A 214 17.31 -32.37 8.65
N PHE A 215 17.81 -32.14 7.43
CA PHE A 215 17.17 -32.61 6.21
C PHE A 215 17.06 -34.13 6.16
N ASP A 216 18.12 -34.87 6.47
CA ASP A 216 18.11 -36.34 6.54
C ASP A 216 17.08 -36.86 7.57
N CYS A 217 16.98 -36.23 8.73
CA CYS A 217 15.93 -36.56 9.70
C CYS A 217 14.53 -36.32 9.13
N ILE A 218 14.29 -35.16 8.49
CA ILE A 218 12.99 -34.85 7.84
C ILE A 218 12.66 -35.88 6.74
N MET A 219 13.65 -36.32 5.96
CA MET A 219 13.43 -37.32 4.91
C MET A 219 13.02 -38.70 5.44
N ARG A 220 13.26 -39.00 6.73
CA ARG A 220 12.85 -40.25 7.39
C ARG A 220 11.48 -40.20 8.04
N GLU A 221 10.88 -39.00 8.15
CA GLU A 221 9.55 -38.81 8.74
C GLU A 221 8.41 -39.33 7.83
N GLU A 222 7.18 -39.31 8.32
CA GLU A 222 6.01 -39.71 7.53
C GLU A 222 5.72 -38.71 6.39
N GLU A 223 5.36 -39.20 5.19
CA GLU A 223 5.05 -38.36 4.02
C GLU A 223 4.04 -37.25 4.31
N ARG A 224 3.04 -37.50 5.17
CA ARG A 224 2.00 -36.53 5.51
C ARG A 224 2.48 -35.32 6.32
N ILE A 225 3.63 -35.40 7.00
CA ILE A 225 4.21 -34.27 7.75
C ILE A 225 5.44 -33.67 7.07
N LYS A 226 6.06 -34.38 6.12
CA LYS A 226 7.23 -33.90 5.37
C LYS A 226 7.03 -32.52 4.73
N PRO A 227 5.91 -32.20 4.05
CA PRO A 227 5.72 -30.87 3.45
C PRO A 227 5.84 -29.74 4.47
N HIS A 228 5.27 -29.90 5.67
CA HIS A 228 5.31 -28.89 6.72
C HIS A 228 6.70 -28.78 7.37
N LEU A 229 7.39 -29.91 7.56
CA LEU A 229 8.78 -29.93 8.06
C LEU A 229 9.75 -29.31 7.05
N LEU A 230 9.60 -29.65 5.78
CA LEU A 230 10.34 -29.04 4.67
C LEU A 230 10.05 -27.55 4.57
N ALA A 231 8.81 -27.13 4.81
CA ALA A 231 8.47 -25.71 4.85
C ALA A 231 9.25 -24.99 5.97
N ALA A 232 9.32 -25.55 7.18
CA ALA A 232 10.16 -24.98 8.25
C ALA A 232 11.65 -24.99 7.88
N PHE A 233 12.12 -26.05 7.21
CA PHE A 233 13.51 -26.20 6.78
C PHE A 233 13.91 -25.13 5.74
N ILE A 234 13.13 -24.94 4.67
CA ILE A 234 13.45 -23.91 3.67
C ILE A 234 13.30 -22.50 4.24
N HIS A 235 12.38 -22.27 5.18
CA HIS A 235 12.33 -21.00 5.92
C HIS A 235 13.62 -20.73 6.70
N THR A 236 14.33 -21.78 7.13
CA THR A 236 15.61 -21.72 7.84
C THR A 236 16.78 -21.41 6.90
N LEU A 237 16.87 -22.06 5.75
CA LEU A 237 18.06 -22.09 4.87
C LEU A 237 18.69 -20.72 4.61
N HIS A 238 17.88 -19.75 4.20
CA HIS A 238 18.34 -18.41 3.84
C HIS A 238 18.78 -17.56 5.05
N LEU A 239 18.31 -17.91 6.26
CA LEU A 239 18.66 -17.23 7.51
C LEU A 239 19.94 -17.77 8.13
N VAL A 240 20.47 -18.89 7.66
CA VAL A 240 21.70 -19.49 8.23
C VAL A 240 22.86 -19.52 7.21
N CYS A 241 22.66 -18.91 6.04
CA CYS A 241 23.68 -18.77 4.99
C CYS A 241 24.65 -17.61 5.26
N ARG A 242 25.77 -17.57 4.54
CA ARG A 242 26.84 -16.56 4.67
C ARG A 242 26.46 -15.17 4.17
N MET A 243 25.33 -15.03 3.48
CA MET A 243 24.79 -13.75 2.98
C MET A 243 24.01 -12.96 4.05
N VAL A 244 23.81 -13.56 5.23
CA VAL A 244 23.04 -12.95 6.32
C VAL A 244 23.86 -11.86 6.99
N TYR A 245 23.30 -10.66 7.08
CA TYR A 245 23.94 -9.54 7.77
C TYR A 245 23.27 -9.26 9.13
N PRO A 246 24.04 -8.82 10.14
CA PRO A 246 23.49 -8.43 11.44
C PRO A 246 22.72 -7.12 11.31
N ARG A 247 21.52 -7.05 11.89
CA ARG A 247 20.73 -5.81 11.95
C ARG A 247 21.38 -4.77 12.86
N SER A 248 21.00 -3.49 12.69
CA SER A 248 21.54 -2.38 13.49
C SER A 248 21.30 -2.59 14.99
N GLU A 249 22.27 -2.23 15.81
CA GLU A 249 22.20 -2.38 17.27
C GLU A 249 21.12 -1.48 17.93
N LYS A 250 20.63 -0.44 17.22
CA LYS A 250 19.56 0.46 17.70
C LYS A 250 18.17 -0.19 17.85
N GLY A 251 17.96 -1.39 17.31
CA GLY A 251 16.61 -1.96 17.10
C GLY A 251 16.15 -3.08 18.03
N ASP A 252 16.86 -3.36 19.15
CA ASP A 252 16.62 -4.51 20.06
C ASP A 252 16.39 -5.86 19.34
N ARG A 253 17.11 -6.06 18.23
CA ARG A 253 17.03 -7.27 17.38
C ARG A 253 18.40 -7.89 17.18
N ARG A 254 19.24 -7.86 18.22
CA ARG A 254 20.62 -8.34 18.14
C ARG A 254 20.75 -9.85 17.86
N TYR A 255 19.71 -10.65 18.09
CA TYR A 255 19.72 -12.08 17.74
C TYR A 255 19.07 -12.40 16.39
N SER A 256 18.82 -11.39 15.55
CA SER A 256 18.11 -11.55 14.27
C SER A 256 18.95 -11.00 13.12
N GLY A 257 19.28 -11.89 12.18
CA GLY A 257 19.91 -11.57 10.92
C GLY A 257 18.88 -11.27 9.85
N SER A 258 19.35 -10.82 8.69
CA SER A 258 18.51 -10.75 7.51
C SER A 258 19.31 -11.03 6.25
N TRP A 259 18.74 -11.76 5.32
CA TRP A 259 19.06 -11.63 3.90
C TRP A 259 18.03 -10.66 3.31
N GLY A 260 18.32 -9.37 3.43
CA GLY A 260 17.33 -8.29 3.23
C GLY A 260 17.29 -7.69 1.82
N ARG A 261 18.31 -7.93 1.00
CA ARG A 261 18.40 -7.46 -0.40
C ARG A 261 18.15 -8.65 -1.33
N ALA A 262 17.35 -8.44 -2.37
CA ALA A 262 17.02 -9.45 -3.39
C ALA A 262 18.21 -9.76 -4.31
N ASP A 263 19.32 -10.22 -3.74
CA ASP A 263 20.59 -10.39 -4.44
C ASP A 263 21.54 -11.35 -3.71
N TYR A 264 22.40 -12.07 -4.45
CA TYR A 264 23.45 -12.90 -3.85
C TYR A 264 24.70 -12.06 -3.62
N MET A 265 25.01 -11.80 -2.35
CA MET A 265 26.12 -10.92 -2.00
C MET A 265 26.70 -11.28 -0.64
N ILE A 266 28.02 -11.43 -0.59
CA ILE A 266 28.77 -11.54 0.66
C ILE A 266 29.13 -10.13 1.15
N ARG A 267 28.87 -9.88 2.42
CA ARG A 267 29.22 -8.62 3.09
C ARG A 267 30.47 -8.83 3.93
N ASN A 268 31.27 -7.78 4.07
CA ASN A 268 32.41 -7.78 5.00
C ASN A 268 31.99 -8.14 6.42
N LYS A 269 30.79 -7.73 6.85
CA LYS A 269 30.23 -8.10 8.15
C LYS A 269 29.03 -9.01 7.94
N SER A 270 29.10 -10.24 8.43
CA SER A 270 28.03 -11.23 8.33
C SER A 270 27.67 -11.79 9.70
N MET A 271 26.52 -12.46 9.77
CA MET A 271 26.02 -13.09 10.98
C MET A 271 25.63 -14.52 10.68
N GLU A 272 26.46 -15.45 11.15
CA GLU A 272 26.18 -16.87 11.07
C GLU A 272 25.26 -17.24 12.23
N GLN A 273 24.06 -17.72 11.90
CA GLN A 273 23.05 -18.10 12.88
C GLN A 273 23.07 -19.61 13.13
N ASN A 274 22.79 -20.02 14.36
CA ASN A 274 22.67 -21.43 14.76
C ASN A 274 21.52 -22.12 13.99
N PRO A 275 21.79 -23.18 13.20
CA PRO A 275 20.79 -23.84 12.36
C PRO A 275 19.61 -24.42 13.14
N LEU A 276 19.87 -25.08 14.27
CA LEU A 276 18.81 -25.69 15.08
C LEU A 276 17.89 -24.62 15.67
N ILE A 277 18.47 -23.57 16.23
CA ILE A 277 17.67 -22.47 16.79
C ILE A 277 16.80 -21.85 15.71
N VAL A 278 17.35 -21.52 14.54
CA VAL A 278 16.58 -20.90 13.46
C VAL A 278 15.52 -21.88 12.91
N PHE A 279 15.79 -23.18 12.89
CA PHE A 279 14.80 -24.21 12.55
C PHE A 279 13.64 -24.24 13.54
N LEU A 280 13.91 -24.28 14.85
CA LEU A 280 12.87 -24.23 15.89
C LEU A 280 12.04 -22.94 15.81
N ARG A 281 12.68 -21.80 15.52
CA ARG A 281 11.96 -20.54 15.26
C ARG A 281 11.05 -20.63 14.04
N SER A 282 11.55 -21.26 12.98
CA SER A 282 10.80 -21.49 11.75
C SER A 282 9.63 -22.45 11.96
N CYS A 283 9.67 -23.31 12.96
CA CYS A 283 8.55 -24.15 13.37
C CYS A 283 7.53 -23.38 14.22
N PHE A 284 7.97 -22.73 15.29
CA PHE A 284 7.10 -22.36 16.42
C PHE A 284 6.96 -20.86 16.71
N GLU A 285 7.89 -20.00 16.29
CA GLU A 285 7.83 -18.57 16.63
C GLU A 285 6.73 -17.82 15.83
N LYS A 286 6.67 -16.48 15.99
CA LYS A 286 5.61 -15.63 15.40
C LYS A 286 5.46 -15.76 13.88
N GLN A 287 6.53 -16.08 13.16
CA GLN A 287 6.52 -16.31 11.71
C GLN A 287 6.68 -17.80 11.36
N GLY A 288 6.55 -18.71 12.33
CA GLY A 288 6.74 -20.14 12.12
C GLY A 288 5.55 -20.85 11.48
N ILE A 289 5.80 -22.07 11.01
CA ILE A 289 4.85 -22.95 10.32
C ILE A 289 3.61 -23.24 11.16
N VAL A 290 3.74 -23.50 12.47
CA VAL A 290 2.56 -23.79 13.33
C VAL A 290 1.55 -22.65 13.27
N LYS A 291 2.02 -21.40 13.40
CA LYS A 291 1.13 -20.23 13.38
C LYS A 291 0.57 -19.96 11.99
N ALA A 292 1.36 -20.20 10.95
CA ALA A 292 0.91 -20.09 9.56
C ALA A 292 -0.19 -21.11 9.24
N MET A 293 -0.01 -22.38 9.60
CA MET A 293 -0.97 -23.45 9.31
C MET A 293 -2.24 -23.34 10.15
N LYS A 294 -2.16 -22.93 11.42
CA LYS A 294 -3.35 -22.58 12.22
C LYS A 294 -4.17 -21.49 11.54
N ASN A 295 -3.50 -20.41 11.13
CA ASN A 295 -4.17 -19.31 10.46
C ASN A 295 -4.72 -19.69 9.07
N ALA A 296 -4.05 -20.60 8.36
CA ALA A 296 -4.55 -21.17 7.12
C ALA A 296 -5.82 -21.99 7.36
N GLY A 297 -5.84 -22.85 8.39
CA GLY A 297 -7.03 -23.62 8.77
C GLY A 297 -8.21 -22.79 9.25
N GLU A 298 -7.97 -21.61 9.84
CA GLU A 298 -9.02 -20.65 10.23
C GLU A 298 -9.62 -19.89 9.03
N ARG A 299 -8.85 -19.69 7.96
CA ARG A 299 -9.22 -18.82 6.83
C ARG A 299 -9.69 -19.60 5.60
N LEU A 300 -9.01 -20.70 5.29
CA LEU A 300 -9.30 -21.50 4.11
C LEU A 300 -10.53 -22.39 4.36
N PRO A 301 -11.36 -22.60 3.34
CA PRO A 301 -12.48 -23.54 3.44
C PRO A 301 -12.00 -24.97 3.75
N GLU A 302 -12.63 -25.63 4.74
CA GLU A 302 -12.28 -26.99 5.19
C GLU A 302 -12.29 -28.04 4.06
N LYS A 303 -13.17 -27.85 3.06
CA LYS A 303 -13.33 -28.76 1.92
C LYS A 303 -13.17 -27.98 0.63
N SER A 304 -11.99 -28.11 0.03
CA SER A 304 -11.72 -27.65 -1.34
C SER A 304 -11.28 -28.81 -2.21
N ARG A 305 -11.80 -28.91 -3.42
CA ARG A 305 -11.29 -29.82 -4.43
C ARG A 305 -10.10 -29.16 -5.11
N ILE A 306 -8.92 -29.70 -4.85
CA ILE A 306 -7.65 -29.19 -5.36
C ILE A 306 -7.10 -30.13 -6.44
N ASN A 307 -6.71 -29.58 -7.58
CA ASN A 307 -6.13 -30.31 -8.71
C ASN A 307 -4.75 -29.74 -9.03
N GLU A 308 -3.70 -30.49 -8.73
CA GLU A 308 -2.35 -30.21 -9.22
C GLU A 308 -2.25 -30.62 -10.69
N ILE A 309 -1.72 -29.75 -11.53
CA ILE A 309 -1.57 -29.91 -12.96
C ILE A 309 -0.08 -30.02 -13.28
N ASN A 310 0.29 -31.12 -13.92
CA ASN A 310 1.58 -31.27 -14.57
C ASN A 310 1.45 -30.93 -16.07
N ARG A 311 2.57 -30.93 -16.81
CA ARG A 311 2.62 -30.62 -18.26
C ARG A 311 1.65 -31.44 -19.14
N SER A 312 1.16 -32.60 -18.67
CA SER A 312 0.19 -33.45 -19.38
C SER A 312 -1.24 -33.38 -18.83
N GLY A 313 -1.43 -32.66 -17.73
CA GLY A 313 -2.70 -32.53 -17.03
C GLY A 313 -3.66 -31.58 -17.75
N ARG A 314 -4.96 -31.78 -17.50
CA ARG A 314 -6.01 -30.86 -17.97
C ARG A 314 -6.67 -30.17 -16.78
N ILE A 315 -7.18 -28.96 -17.03
CA ILE A 315 -8.02 -28.25 -16.07
C ILE A 315 -9.24 -29.11 -15.73
N LYS A 316 -9.50 -29.31 -14.43
CA LYS A 316 -10.73 -29.95 -13.95
C LYS A 316 -11.70 -28.86 -13.48
N ASN A 317 -12.68 -28.55 -14.32
CA ASN A 317 -13.67 -27.48 -14.05
C ASN A 317 -14.52 -27.72 -12.79
N SER A 318 -14.63 -28.96 -12.32
CA SER A 318 -15.32 -29.29 -11.07
C SER A 318 -14.50 -28.96 -9.82
N TYR A 319 -13.22 -28.63 -9.95
CA TYR A 319 -12.33 -28.33 -8.85
C TYR A 319 -12.34 -26.84 -8.52
N ASP A 320 -12.05 -26.54 -7.27
CA ASP A 320 -12.07 -25.18 -6.72
C ASP A 320 -10.72 -24.49 -6.95
N LEU A 321 -9.62 -25.26 -7.00
CA LEU A 321 -8.30 -24.78 -7.40
C LEU A 321 -7.64 -25.74 -8.40
N ASN A 322 -7.13 -25.18 -9.49
CA ASN A 322 -6.20 -25.83 -10.39
C ASN A 322 -4.85 -25.09 -10.28
N TYR A 323 -3.78 -25.79 -9.93
CA TYR A 323 -2.46 -25.16 -9.78
C TYR A 323 -1.33 -26.03 -10.31
N GLY A 324 -0.15 -25.47 -10.56
CA GLY A 324 1.01 -26.26 -10.98
C GLY A 324 2.19 -25.45 -11.49
N ILE A 325 3.27 -26.17 -11.82
CA ILE A 325 4.48 -25.62 -12.43
C ILE A 325 4.28 -25.55 -13.94
N MET A 326 4.23 -24.34 -14.51
CA MET A 326 3.90 -24.13 -15.92
C MET A 326 4.45 -22.81 -16.46
N ASP A 327 4.94 -22.85 -17.70
CA ASP A 327 5.24 -21.64 -18.46
C ASP A 327 3.94 -21.06 -19.02
N ILE A 328 3.75 -19.75 -18.87
CA ILE A 328 2.64 -19.01 -19.47
C ILE A 328 2.55 -19.16 -21.00
N ALA A 329 3.66 -19.51 -21.67
CA ALA A 329 3.67 -19.88 -23.07
C ALA A 329 2.75 -21.07 -23.38
N ASP A 330 2.62 -22.02 -22.46
CA ASP A 330 1.84 -23.26 -22.59
C ASP A 330 0.41 -23.13 -22.04
N LEU A 331 0.01 -21.95 -21.55
CA LEU A 331 -1.28 -21.74 -20.89
C LEU A 331 -2.48 -22.19 -21.74
N CYS A 332 -2.46 -21.88 -23.03
CA CYS A 332 -3.56 -22.19 -23.96
C CYS A 332 -3.69 -23.70 -24.27
N ASP A 333 -2.71 -24.52 -23.90
CA ASP A 333 -2.78 -25.98 -24.10
C ASP A 333 -3.69 -26.64 -23.06
N VAL A 334 -3.86 -26.00 -21.90
CA VAL A 334 -4.63 -26.54 -20.76
C VAL A 334 -5.86 -25.70 -20.42
N VAL A 335 -5.82 -24.38 -20.65
CA VAL A 335 -6.92 -23.46 -20.38
C VAL A 335 -7.65 -23.13 -21.68
N LYS A 336 -8.98 -23.32 -21.69
CA LYS A 336 -9.82 -23.05 -22.86
C LYS A 336 -9.95 -21.55 -23.13
N ASP A 337 -10.09 -21.20 -24.41
CA ASP A 337 -10.45 -19.84 -24.82
C ASP A 337 -11.73 -19.37 -24.13
N LYS A 338 -11.77 -18.08 -23.77
CA LYS A 338 -12.93 -17.40 -23.17
C LYS A 338 -13.55 -18.14 -21.96
N SER A 339 -12.73 -18.80 -21.15
CA SER A 339 -13.18 -19.58 -19.99
C SER A 339 -12.92 -18.93 -18.63
N VAL A 340 -12.09 -17.89 -18.59
CA VAL A 340 -11.70 -17.17 -17.37
C VAL A 340 -12.55 -15.91 -17.19
N ASP A 341 -13.12 -15.72 -16.00
CA ASP A 341 -13.95 -14.55 -15.66
C ASP A 341 -13.11 -13.31 -15.33
N PHE A 342 -12.01 -13.50 -14.62
CA PHE A 342 -11.16 -12.42 -14.14
C PHE A 342 -9.69 -12.83 -14.10
N ILE A 343 -8.80 -11.94 -14.53
CA ILE A 343 -7.35 -12.12 -14.38
C ILE A 343 -6.83 -11.06 -13.40
N ILE A 344 -6.08 -11.49 -12.40
CA ILE A 344 -5.26 -10.59 -11.59
C ILE A 344 -3.88 -11.19 -11.43
N THR A 345 -2.84 -10.42 -11.76
CA THR A 345 -1.48 -10.98 -11.86
C THR A 345 -0.39 -9.93 -11.71
N ASP A 346 0.82 -10.39 -11.40
CA ASP A 346 2.03 -9.59 -11.21
C ASP A 346 3.20 -10.13 -12.05
N PRO A 347 3.30 -9.76 -13.35
CA PRO A 347 4.36 -10.26 -14.20
C PRO A 347 5.72 -9.69 -13.81
N PRO A 348 6.83 -10.38 -14.10
CA PRO A 348 8.18 -9.89 -13.83
C PRO A 348 8.53 -8.60 -14.61
N TYR A 349 9.18 -7.65 -13.92
CA TYR A 349 9.55 -6.34 -14.48
C TYR A 349 11.01 -6.32 -14.94
N GLY A 350 11.26 -6.36 -16.26
CA GLY A 350 12.51 -5.87 -16.87
C GLY A 350 13.86 -6.25 -16.24
N GLY A 351 13.97 -7.36 -15.49
CA GLY A 351 15.19 -7.74 -14.76
C GLY A 351 15.36 -7.18 -13.34
N LEU A 352 14.35 -6.51 -12.78
CA LEU A 352 14.37 -5.90 -11.44
C LEU A 352 14.69 -6.92 -10.33
N VAL A 353 14.01 -8.07 -10.35
CA VAL A 353 14.21 -9.18 -9.42
C VAL A 353 14.29 -10.47 -10.22
N GLN A 354 15.38 -11.21 -10.05
CA GLN A 354 15.59 -12.51 -10.70
C GLN A 354 15.04 -13.61 -9.78
N TYR A 355 13.72 -13.84 -9.83
CA TYR A 355 13.03 -14.73 -8.89
C TYR A 355 13.56 -16.18 -8.94
N LEU A 356 13.81 -16.74 -10.12
CA LEU A 356 14.31 -18.11 -10.24
C LEU A 356 15.74 -18.25 -9.69
N ASP A 357 16.59 -17.25 -9.89
CA ASP A 357 17.95 -17.22 -9.35
C ASP A 357 17.91 -17.18 -7.81
N LEU A 358 17.07 -16.30 -7.25
CA LEU A 358 16.89 -16.15 -5.81
C LEU A 358 16.25 -17.39 -5.16
N SER A 359 15.44 -18.14 -5.92
CA SER A 359 14.83 -19.38 -5.42
C SER A 359 15.79 -20.57 -5.34
N GLN A 360 16.92 -20.53 -6.04
CA GLN A 360 17.84 -21.67 -6.15
C GLN A 360 18.32 -22.21 -4.79
N ILE A 361 18.56 -21.33 -3.81
CA ILE A 361 18.96 -21.71 -2.45
C ILE A 361 17.97 -22.67 -1.77
N TRP A 362 16.68 -22.61 -2.13
CA TRP A 362 15.65 -23.51 -1.63
C TRP A 362 15.39 -24.68 -2.59
N LEU A 363 15.34 -24.40 -3.90
CA LEU A 363 15.00 -25.38 -4.91
C LEU A 363 16.00 -26.53 -4.97
N VAL A 364 17.29 -26.31 -4.72
CA VAL A 364 18.30 -27.38 -4.70
C VAL A 364 18.00 -28.46 -3.64
N TRP A 365 17.41 -28.08 -2.50
CA TRP A 365 17.00 -29.02 -1.46
C TRP A 365 15.63 -29.65 -1.77
N LEU A 366 14.71 -28.88 -2.35
CA LEU A 366 13.40 -29.40 -2.74
C LEU A 366 13.48 -30.38 -3.91
N GLU A 367 14.37 -30.15 -4.89
CA GLU A 367 14.64 -31.09 -5.99
C GLU A 367 15.09 -32.45 -5.47
N LYS A 368 15.89 -32.46 -4.39
CA LYS A 368 16.29 -33.70 -3.72
C LYS A 368 15.12 -34.43 -3.06
N TYR A 369 14.17 -33.69 -2.49
CA TYR A 369 12.94 -34.26 -1.93
C TYR A 369 12.03 -34.81 -3.03
N ASN A 370 11.81 -34.03 -4.09
CA ASN A 370 10.99 -34.41 -5.23
C ASN A 370 11.53 -33.74 -6.51
N PRO A 371 11.91 -34.52 -7.54
CA PRO A 371 12.45 -33.99 -8.80
C PRO A 371 11.54 -32.99 -9.52
N LYS A 372 10.23 -32.96 -9.20
CA LYS A 372 9.30 -31.96 -9.76
C LYS A 372 9.71 -30.52 -9.44
N PHE A 373 10.45 -30.29 -8.35
CA PHE A 373 10.90 -28.96 -7.93
C PHE A 373 12.15 -28.46 -8.64
N LYS A 374 12.65 -29.20 -9.64
CA LYS A 374 13.74 -28.75 -10.49
C LYS A 374 13.36 -27.48 -11.25
N SER A 375 14.20 -26.44 -11.18
CA SER A 375 13.95 -25.19 -11.89
C SER A 375 14.24 -25.30 -13.39
N ASP A 376 13.39 -24.69 -14.22
CA ASP A 376 13.62 -24.47 -15.64
C ASP A 376 13.66 -22.96 -15.92
N GLN A 377 14.83 -22.44 -16.27
CA GLN A 377 15.02 -21.00 -16.51
C GLN A 377 14.73 -20.58 -17.96
N THR A 378 14.48 -21.52 -18.87
CA THR A 378 14.35 -21.22 -20.31
C THR A 378 13.13 -20.35 -20.62
N GLY A 379 12.03 -20.59 -19.90
CA GLY A 379 10.77 -19.83 -19.99
C GLY A 379 10.76 -18.48 -19.27
N GLU A 380 11.80 -18.14 -18.51
CA GLU A 380 11.76 -16.95 -17.65
C GLU A 380 11.59 -15.66 -18.47
N ILE A 381 10.65 -14.82 -18.05
CA ILE A 381 10.36 -13.52 -18.67
C ILE A 381 11.12 -12.45 -17.89
N THR A 382 12.38 -12.22 -18.23
CA THR A 382 13.22 -11.27 -17.51
C THR A 382 14.30 -10.71 -18.44
N VAL A 383 14.81 -9.51 -18.15
CA VAL A 383 16.03 -9.02 -18.79
C VAL A 383 17.21 -9.46 -17.93
N LYS A 384 18.17 -10.15 -18.53
CA LYS A 384 19.41 -10.54 -17.86
C LYS A 384 20.56 -9.92 -18.63
N LYS A 385 21.15 -8.83 -18.11
CA LYS A 385 22.21 -8.10 -18.82
C LYS A 385 23.34 -9.05 -19.23
N GLY A 386 23.58 -9.19 -20.53
CA GLY A 386 24.59 -10.09 -21.10
C GLY A 386 24.12 -11.54 -21.33
N TYR A 387 22.88 -11.90 -20.97
CA TYR A 387 22.32 -13.25 -21.15
C TYR A 387 20.99 -13.25 -21.92
N VAL A 388 20.05 -12.38 -21.56
CA VAL A 388 18.74 -12.23 -22.22
C VAL A 388 18.55 -10.77 -22.58
N ASP A 389 18.38 -10.50 -23.88
CA ASP A 389 18.20 -9.14 -24.37
C ASP A 389 16.76 -8.62 -24.14
N ARG A 390 16.61 -7.30 -24.25
CA ARG A 390 15.31 -6.63 -24.05
C ARG A 390 14.29 -6.99 -25.14
N ALA A 391 14.73 -7.40 -26.33
CA ALA A 391 13.83 -7.80 -27.42
C ALA A 391 13.19 -9.16 -27.16
N GLU A 392 13.96 -10.12 -26.63
CA GLU A 392 13.45 -11.42 -26.19
C GLU A 392 12.47 -11.26 -25.03
N TYR A 393 12.81 -10.43 -24.03
CA TYR A 393 11.91 -10.08 -22.93
C TYR A 393 10.55 -9.58 -23.45
N ARG A 394 10.56 -8.58 -24.33
CA ARG A 394 9.33 -8.05 -24.95
C ARG A 394 8.56 -9.13 -25.69
N ARG A 395 9.25 -9.97 -26.49
CA ARG A 395 8.60 -11.04 -27.26
C ARG A 395 7.87 -12.03 -26.35
N LYS A 396 8.53 -12.47 -25.26
CA LYS A 396 7.94 -13.38 -24.27
C LYS A 396 6.76 -12.72 -23.54
N LEU A 397 6.91 -11.47 -23.11
CA LEU A 397 5.85 -10.73 -22.40
C LEU A 397 4.62 -10.47 -23.28
N VAL A 398 4.81 -10.08 -24.55
CA VAL A 398 3.71 -9.97 -25.53
C VAL A 398 2.98 -11.32 -25.67
N ASN A 399 3.72 -12.42 -25.78
CA ASN A 399 3.11 -13.74 -25.92
C ASN A 399 2.29 -14.13 -24.69
N ALA A 400 2.82 -13.84 -23.48
CA ALA A 400 2.10 -14.06 -22.23
C ALA A 400 0.78 -13.29 -22.20
N PHE A 401 0.78 -11.99 -22.53
CA PHE A 401 -0.46 -11.21 -22.60
C PHE A 401 -1.40 -11.67 -23.70
N ARG A 402 -0.91 -12.16 -24.84
CA ARG A 402 -1.77 -12.76 -25.89
C ARG A 402 -2.48 -14.01 -25.39
N ASN A 403 -1.79 -14.87 -24.66
CA ASN A 403 -2.41 -16.05 -24.06
C ASN A 403 -3.46 -15.66 -23.03
N LEU A 404 -3.19 -14.66 -22.19
CA LEU A 404 -4.16 -14.08 -21.25
C LEU A 404 -5.39 -13.50 -21.97
N HIS A 405 -5.17 -12.77 -23.07
CA HIS A 405 -6.25 -12.20 -23.88
C HIS A 405 -7.16 -13.28 -24.50
N LYS A 406 -6.60 -14.41 -24.94
CA LYS A 406 -7.36 -15.53 -25.51
C LYS A 406 -8.27 -16.21 -24.47
N VAL A 407 -7.74 -16.48 -23.28
CA VAL A 407 -8.47 -17.26 -22.26
C VAL A 407 -9.49 -16.44 -21.47
N LEU A 408 -9.29 -15.12 -21.37
CA LEU A 408 -10.25 -14.20 -20.73
C LEU A 408 -11.56 -14.15 -21.52
N LYS A 409 -12.70 -14.04 -20.84
CA LYS A 409 -14.00 -13.74 -21.47
C LYS A 409 -14.00 -12.36 -22.14
N ASP A 410 -14.92 -12.14 -23.08
CA ASP A 410 -14.94 -10.89 -23.87
C ASP A 410 -15.30 -9.66 -23.04
N ASP A 411 -16.14 -9.84 -22.02
CA ASP A 411 -16.53 -8.84 -21.01
C ASP A 411 -15.69 -8.91 -19.72
N GLY A 412 -14.67 -9.78 -19.71
CA GLY A 412 -13.79 -9.98 -18.56
C GLY A 412 -12.78 -8.86 -18.37
N TYR A 413 -12.31 -8.70 -17.14
CA TYR A 413 -11.30 -7.71 -16.76
C TYR A 413 -9.97 -8.40 -16.46
N MET A 414 -8.87 -7.72 -16.79
CA MET A 414 -7.54 -8.07 -16.32
C MET A 414 -7.01 -6.93 -15.45
N VAL A 415 -6.48 -7.24 -14.27
CA VAL A 415 -5.76 -6.29 -13.42
C VAL A 415 -4.32 -6.72 -13.30
N VAL A 416 -3.41 -5.86 -13.74
CA VAL A 416 -1.97 -6.12 -13.68
C VAL A 416 -1.34 -5.16 -12.69
N THR A 417 -0.52 -5.66 -11.77
CA THR A 417 0.33 -4.80 -10.95
C THR A 417 1.63 -4.49 -11.67
N PHE A 418 2.04 -3.23 -11.69
CA PHE A 418 3.28 -2.81 -12.34
C PHE A 418 3.91 -1.60 -11.66
N HIS A 419 5.23 -1.63 -11.50
CA HIS A 419 6.01 -0.46 -11.10
C HIS A 419 7.47 -0.60 -11.56
N SER A 420 8.02 0.46 -12.17
CA SER A 420 9.45 0.57 -12.48
C SER A 420 9.96 2.00 -12.28
N GLN A 421 11.25 2.11 -11.96
CA GLN A 421 12.06 3.34 -11.94
C GLN A 421 12.34 3.84 -13.36
N GLU A 422 12.40 2.91 -14.32
CA GLU A 422 12.82 3.17 -15.70
C GLU A 422 11.59 3.36 -16.58
N MET A 423 11.51 4.51 -17.24
CA MET A 423 10.46 4.78 -18.23
C MET A 423 10.47 3.75 -19.37
N GLN A 424 11.63 3.23 -19.74
CA GLN A 424 11.73 2.20 -20.77
C GLN A 424 10.93 0.92 -20.42
N ASP A 425 10.90 0.53 -19.14
CA ASP A 425 10.13 -0.65 -18.73
C ASP A 425 8.62 -0.40 -18.80
N TRP A 426 8.17 0.81 -18.44
CA TRP A 426 6.79 1.24 -18.62
C TRP A 426 6.38 1.17 -20.10
N ASN A 427 7.24 1.64 -20.98
CA ASN A 427 7.00 1.64 -22.41
C ASN A 427 6.95 0.22 -22.99
N ASP A 428 7.87 -0.64 -22.59
CA ASP A 428 7.85 -2.05 -22.97
C ASP A 428 6.53 -2.70 -22.49
N PHE A 429 6.15 -2.49 -21.23
CA PHE A 429 4.90 -2.99 -20.66
C PHE A 429 3.67 -2.53 -21.46
N VAL A 430 3.54 -1.22 -21.71
CA VAL A 430 2.42 -0.62 -22.44
C VAL A 430 2.29 -1.21 -23.84
N ASN A 431 3.41 -1.30 -24.55
CA ASN A 431 3.45 -1.88 -25.89
C ASN A 431 3.09 -3.37 -25.87
N CYS A 432 3.50 -4.11 -24.84
CA CYS A 432 3.17 -5.53 -24.72
C CYS A 432 1.67 -5.75 -24.50
N VAL A 433 1.04 -5.00 -23.59
CA VAL A 433 -0.40 -5.08 -23.32
C VAL A 433 -1.21 -4.71 -24.56
N ARG A 434 -0.85 -3.63 -25.26
CA ARG A 434 -1.51 -3.21 -26.50
C ARG A 434 -1.36 -4.24 -27.62
N SER A 435 -0.14 -4.73 -27.83
CA SER A 435 0.15 -5.72 -28.89
C SER A 435 -0.52 -7.08 -28.68
N ALA A 436 -1.04 -7.31 -27.48
CA ALA A 436 -1.87 -8.47 -27.14
C ALA A 436 -3.36 -8.26 -27.40
N GLY A 437 -3.81 -7.02 -27.68
CA GLY A 437 -5.21 -6.68 -27.94
C GLY A 437 -5.96 -6.06 -26.76
N PHE A 438 -5.30 -5.85 -25.61
CA PHE A 438 -5.92 -5.19 -24.47
C PHE A 438 -5.94 -3.66 -24.62
N LYS A 439 -6.95 -3.04 -24.01
CA LYS A 439 -7.06 -1.59 -23.82
C LYS A 439 -6.99 -1.26 -22.32
N PHE A 440 -6.33 -0.15 -21.97
CA PHE A 440 -6.33 0.34 -20.58
C PHE A 440 -7.69 0.96 -20.26
N ASP A 441 -8.29 0.54 -19.15
CA ASP A 441 -9.56 1.09 -18.67
C ASP A 441 -9.34 2.02 -17.48
N LYS A 442 -8.64 1.54 -16.45
CA LYS A 442 -8.30 2.33 -15.26
C LYS A 442 -6.89 2.05 -14.76
N VAL A 443 -6.18 3.12 -14.41
CA VAL A 443 -4.91 3.04 -13.69
C VAL A 443 -5.09 3.72 -12.34
N THR A 444 -4.68 3.00 -11.30
CA THR A 444 -4.77 3.45 -9.91
C THR A 444 -3.40 3.38 -9.27
N HIS A 445 -2.93 4.49 -8.72
CA HIS A 445 -1.74 4.51 -7.86
C HIS A 445 -2.09 3.95 -6.48
N GLN A 446 -1.36 2.96 -6.00
CA GLN A 446 -1.67 2.19 -4.80
C GLN A 446 -0.52 2.28 -3.78
N TYR A 447 -0.81 2.78 -2.58
CA TYR A 447 0.16 2.78 -1.48
C TYR A 447 0.20 1.41 -0.78
N ASN A 448 1.40 0.95 -0.45
CA ASN A 448 1.65 -0.27 0.31
C ASN A 448 2.04 0.09 1.76
N LYS A 449 1.42 -0.61 2.74
CA LYS A 449 1.69 -0.47 4.18
C LYS A 449 3.07 -1.01 4.55
N ARG A 450 3.54 -2.01 3.81
CA ARG A 450 4.92 -2.48 3.90
C ARG A 450 5.63 -2.15 2.61
N SER A 451 6.85 -1.65 2.73
CA SER A 451 7.73 -1.70 1.57
C SER A 451 8.04 -3.17 1.28
N GLY A 452 7.66 -3.68 0.11
CA GLY A 452 8.13 -4.97 -0.38
C GLY A 452 9.66 -5.02 -0.41
N GLU A 453 10.22 -6.23 -0.32
CA GLU A 453 11.68 -6.41 -0.32
C GLU A 453 12.31 -6.12 -1.69
N SER A 454 11.48 -6.03 -2.73
CA SER A 454 11.78 -5.64 -4.12
C SER A 454 11.41 -4.19 -4.44
N ASN A 455 11.01 -3.39 -3.45
CA ASN A 455 10.43 -2.09 -3.72
C ASN A 455 11.34 -1.17 -4.49
N VAL A 456 10.80 -0.68 -5.60
CA VAL A 456 11.41 0.30 -6.47
C VAL A 456 10.98 1.68 -5.95
N SER A 457 11.91 2.48 -5.43
CA SER A 457 11.68 3.90 -5.13
C SER A 457 11.86 4.71 -6.41
N MET A 458 10.96 5.59 -6.84
CA MET A 458 11.32 6.52 -7.93
C MET A 458 12.58 7.33 -7.57
N PRO A 459 13.39 7.80 -8.55
CA PRO A 459 14.52 8.70 -8.27
C PRO A 459 14.09 9.94 -7.46
N TYR A 460 12.81 10.30 -7.59
CA TYR A 460 12.19 11.44 -6.96
C TYR A 460 11.05 11.09 -6.00
N GLY A 461 10.83 9.83 -5.57
CA GLY A 461 9.60 9.40 -4.83
C GLY A 461 9.77 8.54 -3.57
N THR A 462 8.67 8.38 -2.82
CA THR A 462 8.57 7.59 -1.58
C THR A 462 8.61 6.08 -1.84
N THR A 463 9.39 5.33 -1.05
CA THR A 463 9.39 3.86 -1.03
C THR A 463 8.00 3.31 -0.66
N GLY A 464 7.38 2.43 -1.47
CA GLY A 464 6.16 1.72 -1.05
C GLY A 464 4.88 2.01 -1.82
N SER A 465 4.90 2.04 -3.15
CA SER A 465 3.68 2.06 -3.96
C SER A 465 3.80 1.19 -5.21
N ASP A 466 2.66 0.73 -5.71
CA ASP A 466 2.50 0.02 -6.99
C ASP A 466 1.42 0.73 -7.84
N PHE A 467 1.34 0.44 -9.15
CA PHE A 467 0.15 0.77 -9.94
C PHE A 467 -0.67 -0.48 -10.21
N TYR A 468 -1.99 -0.36 -10.06
CA TYR A 468 -2.96 -1.37 -10.42
C TYR A 468 -3.62 -0.94 -11.73
N ILE A 469 -3.39 -1.72 -12.78
CA ILE A 469 -3.75 -1.38 -14.16
C ILE A 469 -4.85 -2.32 -14.62
N ARG A 470 -6.08 -1.81 -14.64
CA ARG A 470 -7.26 -2.50 -15.16
C ARG A 470 -7.31 -2.37 -16.68
N CYS A 471 -7.39 -3.51 -17.35
CA CYS A 471 -7.44 -3.66 -18.79
C CYS A 471 -8.72 -4.42 -19.20
N VAL A 472 -9.19 -4.12 -20.41
CA VAL A 472 -10.37 -4.73 -21.05
C VAL A 472 -10.06 -5.07 -22.51
N LYS A 473 -10.86 -5.93 -23.15
CA LYS A 473 -10.68 -6.23 -24.59
C LYS A 473 -11.26 -5.17 -25.52
N THR A 474 -12.33 -4.50 -25.09
CA THR A 474 -13.05 -3.52 -25.91
C THR A 474 -13.29 -2.23 -25.14
N ARG A 475 -13.15 -1.09 -25.84
CA ARG A 475 -13.37 0.27 -25.34
C ARG A 475 -13.54 1.21 -26.54
N ASP A 476 -14.33 2.26 -26.39
CA ASP A 476 -14.60 3.24 -27.46
C ASP A 476 -13.40 4.17 -27.75
N VAL A 477 -12.46 4.28 -26.81
CA VAL A 477 -11.24 5.08 -26.96
C VAL A 477 -10.16 4.25 -27.66
N ASP A 478 -9.63 4.78 -28.77
CA ASP A 478 -8.48 4.24 -29.49
C ASP A 478 -7.20 5.03 -29.15
N PHE A 479 -6.04 4.41 -29.43
CA PHE A 479 -4.72 4.97 -29.13
C PHE A 479 -4.33 6.06 -30.14
N THR A 480 -3.57 7.08 -29.71
CA THR A 480 -2.99 8.12 -30.58
C THR A 480 -1.47 8.19 -30.41
N ASP A 481 -0.77 8.34 -31.53
CA ASP A 481 0.70 8.51 -31.60
C ASP A 481 1.09 9.97 -31.94
N ASP A 482 0.15 10.94 -31.90
CA ASP A 482 0.42 12.34 -32.25
C ASP A 482 1.19 13.08 -31.13
N GLN A 483 2.40 13.54 -31.46
CA GLN A 483 3.29 14.23 -30.54
C GLN A 483 2.79 15.61 -30.10
N SER A 484 2.11 16.33 -30.98
CA SER A 484 1.57 17.67 -30.66
C SER A 484 0.38 17.55 -29.69
N GLU A 485 -0.45 16.53 -29.89
CA GLU A 485 -1.53 16.19 -28.95
C GLU A 485 -0.99 15.73 -27.59
N LEU A 486 0.11 14.95 -27.59
CA LEU A 486 0.76 14.49 -26.35
C LEU A 486 1.32 15.63 -25.50
N GLU A 487 2.11 16.54 -26.09
CA GLU A 487 2.68 17.68 -25.35
C GLU A 487 1.56 18.56 -24.79
N HIS A 488 0.53 18.83 -25.60
CA HIS A 488 -0.65 19.56 -25.16
C HIS A 488 -1.36 18.86 -24.01
N PHE A 489 -1.59 17.54 -24.12
CA PHE A 489 -2.23 16.74 -23.08
C PHE A 489 -1.43 16.71 -21.77
N ILE A 490 -0.11 16.51 -21.84
CA ILE A 490 0.79 16.55 -20.68
C ILE A 490 0.68 17.89 -19.97
N LEU A 491 0.76 19.00 -20.71
CA LEU A 491 0.67 20.33 -20.16
C LEU A 491 -0.69 20.56 -19.50
N HIS A 492 -1.78 20.30 -20.22
CA HIS A 492 -3.14 20.51 -19.72
C HIS A 492 -3.43 19.67 -18.48
N LYS A 493 -3.06 18.39 -18.48
CA LYS A 493 -3.26 17.51 -17.31
C LYS A 493 -2.38 17.92 -16.14
N THR A 494 -1.16 18.39 -16.37
CA THR A 494 -0.31 18.93 -15.31
C THR A 494 -0.93 20.17 -14.68
N ILE A 495 -1.47 21.09 -15.50
CA ILE A 495 -2.23 22.25 -15.01
C ILE A 495 -3.43 21.80 -14.19
N GLU A 496 -4.23 20.85 -14.68
CA GLU A 496 -5.39 20.30 -13.96
C GLU A 496 -4.99 19.71 -12.61
N ILE A 497 -3.91 18.91 -12.54
CA ILE A 497 -3.42 18.30 -11.30
C ILE A 497 -2.99 19.37 -10.29
N ILE A 498 -2.14 20.33 -10.68
CA ILE A 498 -1.66 21.39 -9.78
C ILE A 498 -2.82 22.29 -9.34
N ALA A 499 -3.72 22.66 -10.26
CA ALA A 499 -4.89 23.48 -9.96
C ALA A 499 -5.87 22.77 -9.03
N ALA A 500 -6.15 21.48 -9.27
CA ALA A 500 -7.02 20.67 -8.43
C ALA A 500 -6.43 20.46 -7.03
N ARG A 501 -5.10 20.49 -6.89
CA ARG A 501 -4.42 20.45 -5.58
C ARG A 501 -4.45 21.81 -4.88
N ASN A 502 -4.38 22.91 -5.61
CA ASN A 502 -4.30 24.27 -5.10
C ASN A 502 -3.22 24.46 -4.00
N GLU A 503 -2.07 23.83 -4.20
CA GLU A 503 -0.88 23.99 -3.36
C GLU A 503 0.39 23.64 -4.14
N LYS A 504 1.54 24.14 -3.67
CA LYS A 504 2.85 23.76 -4.20
C LYS A 504 2.95 22.22 -4.26
N THR A 505 3.20 21.69 -5.45
CA THR A 505 3.09 20.25 -5.69
C THR A 505 4.46 19.67 -6.03
N PRO A 506 4.98 18.69 -5.26
CA PRO A 506 6.23 18.01 -5.60
C PRO A 506 6.09 17.29 -6.95
N PHE A 507 7.17 17.27 -7.73
CA PHE A 507 7.16 16.68 -9.07
C PHE A 507 6.66 15.23 -9.10
N THR A 508 6.92 14.41 -8.07
CA THR A 508 6.39 13.03 -8.06
C THR A 508 4.89 12.92 -7.93
N PHE A 509 4.22 13.84 -7.24
CA PHE A 509 2.76 13.83 -7.22
C PHE A 509 2.18 14.18 -8.58
N ILE A 510 2.88 15.01 -9.36
CA ILE A 510 2.52 15.29 -10.76
C ILE A 510 2.66 14.01 -11.57
N VAL A 511 3.80 13.31 -11.50
CA VAL A 511 4.02 12.07 -12.27
C VAL A 511 3.02 10.98 -11.86
N ASN A 512 2.78 10.77 -10.57
CA ASN A 512 1.82 9.77 -10.07
C ASN A 512 0.38 10.07 -10.49
N GLY A 513 0.02 11.34 -10.70
CA GLY A 513 -1.28 11.74 -11.22
C GLY A 513 -1.37 11.69 -12.74
N LEU A 514 -0.29 12.04 -13.43
CA LEU A 514 -0.26 12.19 -14.89
C LEU A 514 -0.09 10.86 -15.62
N LEU A 515 0.73 9.95 -15.08
CA LEU A 515 0.95 8.64 -15.70
C LEU A 515 -0.35 7.83 -15.86
N PRO A 516 -1.25 7.75 -14.86
CA PRO A 516 -2.58 7.17 -15.06
C PRO A 516 -3.36 7.77 -16.22
N GLU A 517 -3.38 9.10 -16.33
CA GLU A 517 -4.14 9.82 -17.37
C GLU A 517 -3.57 9.54 -18.76
N LEU A 518 -2.24 9.54 -18.90
CA LEU A 518 -1.54 9.22 -20.16
C LEU A 518 -1.87 7.81 -20.65
N LEU A 519 -1.77 6.82 -19.75
CA LEU A 519 -2.06 5.43 -20.06
C LEU A 519 -3.53 5.21 -20.46
N GLN A 520 -4.45 5.87 -19.75
CA GLN A 520 -5.89 5.74 -20.02
C GLN A 520 -6.35 6.46 -21.29
N ALA A 521 -5.66 7.53 -21.69
CA ALA A 521 -5.91 8.26 -22.92
C ALA A 521 -5.25 7.62 -24.16
N GLY A 522 -4.42 6.59 -23.96
CA GLY A 522 -3.82 5.83 -25.06
C GLY A 522 -2.67 6.55 -25.77
N TYR A 523 -2.02 7.51 -25.11
CA TYR A 523 -0.83 8.17 -25.64
C TYR A 523 0.40 7.27 -25.58
N LEU A 524 1.28 7.42 -26.57
CA LEU A 524 2.45 6.56 -26.81
C LEU A 524 3.79 7.29 -26.94
N ARG A 525 4.82 6.57 -26.44
CA ARG A 525 6.31 6.70 -26.51
C ARG A 525 7.02 7.35 -25.31
N VAL A 526 8.05 6.74 -24.68
CA VAL A 526 9.40 6.18 -25.08
C VAL A 526 10.32 7.32 -25.52
N ASP A 527 10.86 8.13 -24.59
CA ASP A 527 12.22 7.95 -24.06
C ASP A 527 12.52 8.86 -22.82
N GLU A 528 13.14 8.29 -21.78
CA GLU A 528 13.70 8.93 -20.57
C GLU A 528 12.75 9.67 -19.57
N PRO A 529 12.96 9.51 -18.23
CA PRO A 529 12.26 10.31 -17.21
C PRO A 529 12.45 11.82 -17.40
N ASP A 530 13.53 12.20 -18.07
CA ASP A 530 13.83 13.57 -18.41
C ASP A 530 12.84 14.15 -19.43
N GLU A 531 12.19 13.40 -20.34
CA GLU A 531 11.24 13.98 -21.30
C GLU A 531 10.03 14.63 -20.65
N LEU A 532 9.37 13.98 -19.69
CA LEU A 532 8.21 14.56 -19.00
C LEU A 532 8.62 15.85 -18.28
N GLN A 533 9.75 15.82 -17.59
CA GLN A 533 10.29 17.00 -16.92
C GLN A 533 10.79 18.05 -17.92
N ASN A 534 11.34 17.66 -19.08
CA ASN A 534 11.89 18.53 -20.12
C ASN A 534 10.77 19.22 -20.89
N ILE A 535 9.72 18.49 -21.26
CA ILE A 535 8.48 19.02 -21.83
C ILE A 535 7.93 20.08 -20.87
N LEU A 536 7.77 19.75 -19.59
CA LEU A 536 7.25 20.68 -18.61
C LEU A 536 8.21 21.85 -18.31
N LYS A 537 9.53 21.65 -18.35
CA LYS A 537 10.56 22.69 -18.19
C LYS A 537 10.47 23.78 -19.27
N LYS A 538 9.99 23.47 -20.48
CA LYS A 538 9.71 24.48 -21.53
C LYS A 538 8.70 25.55 -21.05
N TYR A 539 7.88 25.21 -20.04
CA TYR A 539 6.86 26.05 -19.45
C TYR A 539 7.25 26.62 -18.07
N VAL A 540 8.54 26.55 -17.69
CA VAL A 540 9.09 27.11 -16.44
C VAL A 540 9.86 28.41 -16.72
N GLY A 541 9.68 29.44 -15.90
CA GLY A 541 10.36 30.74 -16.00
C GLY A 541 9.44 31.90 -15.60
N GLU A 542 9.97 33.10 -15.37
CA GLU A 542 9.19 34.25 -14.85
C GLU A 542 7.98 34.60 -15.73
N ASP A 543 8.13 34.55 -17.06
CA ASP A 543 7.05 34.85 -18.04
C ASP A 543 6.32 33.58 -18.56
N ARG A 544 6.52 32.43 -17.92
CA ARG A 544 5.90 31.16 -18.32
C ARG A 544 4.79 30.73 -17.36
N ILE A 545 4.29 29.51 -17.50
CA ILE A 545 3.16 29.01 -16.72
C ILE A 545 3.59 28.69 -15.28
N PHE A 546 4.73 28.03 -15.14
CA PHE A 546 5.20 27.48 -13.88
C PHE A 546 6.43 28.20 -13.30
N ASN A 547 6.50 28.25 -11.97
CA ASN A 547 7.75 28.40 -11.21
C ASN A 547 8.06 27.10 -10.47
N VAL A 548 9.35 26.85 -10.30
CA VAL A 548 9.87 25.68 -9.57
C VAL A 548 10.73 26.17 -8.42
N ALA A 549 10.46 25.67 -7.22
CA ALA A 549 11.18 25.99 -5.99
C ALA A 549 11.77 24.72 -5.38
N HIS A 550 12.97 24.83 -4.80
CA HIS A 550 13.66 23.68 -4.22
C HIS A 550 12.83 23.02 -3.10
N ASN A 551 12.79 21.70 -3.11
CA ASN A 551 12.17 20.91 -2.05
C ASN A 551 13.24 20.18 -1.23
N GLU A 552 13.32 20.52 0.06
CA GLU A 552 14.24 19.87 1.02
C GLU A 552 13.86 18.41 1.32
N THR A 553 12.66 17.98 0.93
CA THR A 553 12.21 16.60 1.13
C THR A 553 12.91 15.67 0.15
N ALA A 554 13.88 14.90 0.67
CA ALA A 554 14.62 13.91 -0.09
C ALA A 554 13.69 12.97 -0.88
N GLY A 555 13.91 12.87 -2.19
CA GLY A 555 13.13 11.98 -3.05
C GLY A 555 11.64 12.32 -3.10
N ALA A 556 11.27 13.61 -3.13
CA ALA A 556 9.93 14.05 -3.55
C ALA A 556 9.95 14.85 -4.88
N GLY A 557 11.14 15.33 -5.27
CA GLY A 557 11.32 16.29 -6.36
C GLY A 557 10.94 17.72 -5.94
N ASP A 558 11.39 18.70 -6.71
CA ASP A 558 11.13 20.12 -6.45
C ASP A 558 9.63 20.46 -6.53
N TYR A 559 9.25 21.57 -5.90
CA TYR A 559 7.88 22.06 -5.88
C TYR A 559 7.56 22.85 -7.14
N TRP A 560 6.47 22.49 -7.81
CA TRP A 560 5.92 23.20 -8.96
C TRP A 560 4.70 24.02 -8.55
N TRP A 561 4.59 25.23 -9.08
CA TRP A 561 3.47 26.14 -8.86
C TRP A 561 3.24 27.08 -10.04
N PHE A 562 2.10 27.77 -10.09
CA PHE A 562 1.80 28.75 -11.14
C PHE A 562 2.43 30.11 -10.83
N ASN A 563 2.88 30.82 -11.87
CA ASN A 563 3.25 32.25 -11.75
C ASN A 563 2.02 33.14 -11.55
N ASP A 564 0.91 32.83 -12.24
CA ASP A 564 -0.39 33.47 -12.04
C ASP A 564 -1.47 32.43 -11.67
N PRO A 565 -1.60 32.07 -10.37
CA PRO A 565 -2.58 31.08 -9.93
C PRO A 565 -4.02 31.45 -10.26
N LYS A 566 -4.38 32.75 -10.32
CA LYS A 566 -5.76 33.18 -10.55
C LYS A 566 -6.26 32.81 -11.95
N LYS A 567 -5.35 32.65 -12.91
CA LYS A 567 -5.68 32.25 -14.28
C LYS A 567 -6.06 30.78 -14.41
N TYR A 568 -5.48 29.91 -13.58
CA TYR A 568 -5.61 28.46 -13.71
C TYR A 568 -6.46 27.81 -12.60
N ILE A 569 -6.63 28.50 -11.47
CA ILE A 569 -7.37 27.99 -10.31
C ILE A 569 -8.70 28.73 -10.17
N SER A 570 -9.75 28.13 -10.73
CA SER A 570 -11.14 28.57 -10.52
C SER A 570 -11.81 27.84 -9.33
N TYR A 571 -11.40 26.60 -9.09
CA TYR A 571 -11.81 25.71 -7.99
C TYR A 571 -10.83 24.52 -7.95
N PRO A 572 -10.50 23.94 -6.77
CA PRO A 572 -10.93 24.28 -5.41
C PRO A 572 -10.29 25.56 -4.87
N ASN A 573 -11.02 26.30 -4.04
CA ASN A 573 -10.55 27.58 -3.47
C ASN A 573 -9.62 27.43 -2.25
N ILE A 574 -9.44 26.22 -1.74
CA ILE A 574 -8.52 25.91 -0.65
C ILE A 574 -7.59 24.74 -1.01
N PRO A 575 -6.36 24.73 -0.46
CA PRO A 575 -5.39 23.65 -0.64
C PRO A 575 -5.96 22.26 -0.36
N LEU A 576 -5.48 21.26 -1.11
CA LEU A 576 -5.79 19.84 -0.88
C LEU A 576 -5.47 19.41 0.55
N SER A 577 -4.32 19.82 1.09
CA SER A 577 -3.95 19.54 2.49
C SER A 577 -5.04 19.98 3.47
N ARG A 578 -5.64 21.15 3.26
CA ARG A 578 -6.74 21.65 4.09
C ARG A 578 -8.04 20.89 3.88
N ARG A 579 -8.38 20.54 2.64
CA ARG A 579 -9.56 19.72 2.33
C ARG A 579 -9.48 18.31 2.92
N VAL A 580 -8.29 17.71 2.89
CA VAL A 580 -8.01 16.42 3.55
C VAL A 580 -8.18 16.57 5.06
N GLU A 581 -7.64 17.64 5.66
CA GLU A 581 -7.80 17.93 7.08
C GLU A 581 -9.28 18.06 7.50
N GLU A 582 -10.07 18.79 6.72
CA GLU A 582 -11.50 18.94 6.94
C GLU A 582 -12.28 17.63 6.77
N ALA A 583 -11.90 16.80 5.80
CA ALA A 583 -12.50 15.48 5.58
C ALA A 583 -12.20 14.52 6.75
N VAL A 584 -10.96 14.50 7.27
CA VAL A 584 -10.59 13.71 8.45
C VAL A 584 -11.42 14.15 9.67
N LEU A 585 -11.52 15.46 9.90
CA LEU A 585 -12.34 16.02 10.99
C LEU A 585 -13.81 15.64 10.85
N SER A 586 -14.39 15.77 9.65
CA SER A 586 -15.77 15.40 9.37
C SER A 586 -16.02 13.90 9.63
N TYR A 587 -15.08 13.04 9.21
CA TYR A 587 -15.15 11.61 9.47
C TYR A 587 -15.11 11.28 10.97
N LEU A 588 -14.19 11.94 11.71
CA LEU A 588 -14.07 11.82 13.16
C LEU A 588 -15.34 12.29 13.89
N ARG A 589 -15.96 13.40 13.47
CA ARG A 589 -17.20 13.91 14.08
C ARG A 589 -18.37 12.95 13.92
N ARG A 590 -18.45 12.25 12.78
CA ARG A 590 -19.52 11.27 12.49
C ARG A 590 -19.39 9.98 13.30
N LYS A 591 -18.21 9.67 13.85
CA LYS A 591 -17.88 8.37 14.45
C LYS A 591 -17.21 8.54 15.82
N VAL A 592 -17.84 8.00 16.87
CA VAL A 592 -17.33 8.08 18.27
C VAL A 592 -15.90 7.57 18.43
N SER A 593 -15.49 6.58 17.63
CA SER A 593 -14.14 6.04 17.62
C SER A 593 -13.85 5.40 16.27
N VAL A 594 -12.69 5.69 15.68
CA VAL A 594 -12.32 5.27 14.31
C VAL A 594 -11.01 4.51 14.30
N LYS A 595 -10.83 3.53 13.41
CA LYS A 595 -9.50 3.01 13.11
C LYS A 595 -8.79 3.95 12.13
N TYR A 596 -7.46 4.03 12.23
CA TYR A 596 -6.65 4.79 11.27
C TYR A 596 -6.89 4.34 9.83
N ASP A 597 -6.88 3.02 9.60
CA ASP A 597 -7.07 2.43 8.27
C ASP A 597 -8.45 2.81 7.65
N ASP A 598 -9.51 2.90 8.48
CA ASP A 598 -10.83 3.35 8.01
C ASP A 598 -10.82 4.83 7.55
N VAL A 599 -10.07 5.69 8.24
CA VAL A 599 -9.91 7.11 7.86
C VAL A 599 -9.16 7.20 6.53
N VAL A 600 -8.07 6.44 6.37
CA VAL A 600 -7.32 6.42 5.12
C VAL A 600 -8.20 5.96 3.96
N ALA A 601 -9.01 4.91 4.15
CA ALA A 601 -9.92 4.40 3.13
C ALA A 601 -10.97 5.44 2.70
N GLU A 602 -11.53 6.20 3.65
CA GLU A 602 -12.44 7.31 3.34
C GLU A 602 -11.74 8.38 2.50
N ILE A 603 -10.54 8.78 2.90
CA ILE A 603 -9.78 9.83 2.23
C ILE A 603 -9.35 9.40 0.82
N PHE A 604 -8.91 8.16 0.63
CA PHE A 604 -8.53 7.64 -0.69
C PHE A 604 -9.72 7.58 -1.65
N ARG A 605 -10.92 7.25 -1.16
CA ARG A 605 -12.17 7.33 -1.95
C ARG A 605 -12.51 8.75 -2.37
N MET A 606 -12.35 9.72 -1.46
CA MET A 606 -12.65 11.12 -1.74
C MET A 606 -11.64 11.78 -2.70
N TYR A 607 -10.38 11.33 -2.66
CA TYR A 607 -9.28 11.94 -3.39
C TYR A 607 -8.46 10.88 -4.15
N PRO A 608 -8.93 10.42 -5.32
CA PRO A 608 -8.23 9.43 -6.13
C PRO A 608 -7.06 10.03 -6.95
N ASN A 609 -6.11 9.18 -7.36
CA ASN A 609 -4.97 9.46 -8.25
C ASN A 609 -4.16 10.71 -7.86
N GLY A 610 -4.08 11.73 -8.72
CA GLY A 610 -3.26 12.94 -8.49
C GLY A 610 -3.62 13.73 -7.23
N LEU A 611 -4.77 13.43 -6.62
CA LEU A 611 -5.23 13.99 -5.36
C LEU A 611 -4.98 13.08 -4.15
N THR A 612 -4.58 11.82 -4.34
CA THR A 612 -4.41 10.86 -3.24
C THR A 612 -3.32 11.34 -2.28
N PRO A 613 -3.67 11.68 -1.03
CA PRO A 613 -2.71 12.24 -0.09
C PRO A 613 -1.82 11.15 0.49
N ASP A 614 -0.60 11.55 0.91
CA ASP A 614 0.31 10.67 1.64
C ASP A 614 -0.34 10.22 2.96
N PRO A 615 -0.40 8.91 3.26
CA PRO A 615 -0.87 8.40 4.55
C PRO A 615 -0.23 9.08 5.77
N ARG A 616 1.06 9.45 5.69
CA ARG A 616 1.77 10.19 6.76
C ARG A 616 1.17 11.57 6.98
N GLY A 617 0.65 12.22 5.95
CA GLY A 617 -0.12 13.46 6.05
C GLY A 617 -1.41 13.25 6.82
N ILE A 618 -2.19 12.23 6.46
CA ILE A 618 -3.45 11.86 7.14
C ILE A 618 -3.21 11.57 8.62
N ARG A 619 -2.13 10.82 8.94
CA ARG A 619 -1.76 10.51 10.33
C ARG A 619 -1.45 11.76 11.14
N ARG A 620 -0.66 12.71 10.60
CA ARG A 620 -0.36 13.97 11.28
C ARG A 620 -1.62 14.78 11.57
N THR A 621 -2.56 14.83 10.63
CA THR A 621 -3.87 15.44 10.84
C THR A 621 -4.63 14.73 11.97
N LEU A 622 -4.62 13.41 11.99
CA LEU A 622 -5.31 12.62 13.02
C LEU A 622 -4.73 12.89 14.42
N GLU A 623 -3.39 12.89 14.53
CA GLU A 623 -2.64 13.19 15.75
C GLU A 623 -2.91 14.61 16.28
N LYS A 624 -3.19 15.56 15.38
CA LYS A 624 -3.53 16.94 15.74
C LYS A 624 -4.88 17.05 16.46
N TYR A 625 -5.88 16.24 16.09
CA TYR A 625 -7.28 16.43 16.55
C TYR A 625 -7.84 15.29 17.40
N ALA A 626 -7.18 14.14 17.41
CA ALA A 626 -7.63 12.94 18.07
C ALA A 626 -6.49 12.33 18.91
N VAL A 627 -6.88 11.54 19.91
CA VAL A 627 -5.97 10.76 20.75
C VAL A 627 -6.15 9.26 20.51
N PRO A 628 -5.07 8.47 20.53
CA PRO A 628 -5.15 7.03 20.40
C PRO A 628 -5.69 6.42 21.70
N VAL A 629 -6.77 5.65 21.61
CA VAL A 629 -7.39 4.89 22.71
C VAL A 629 -7.63 3.46 22.23
N SER A 630 -6.91 2.50 22.81
CA SER A 630 -7.06 1.06 22.54
C SER A 630 -7.02 0.71 21.04
N GLY A 631 -6.05 1.26 20.30
CA GLY A 631 -5.88 0.99 18.87
C GLY A 631 -6.86 1.72 17.93
N LYS A 632 -7.72 2.58 18.48
CA LYS A 632 -8.59 3.48 17.73
C LYS A 632 -8.28 4.93 18.07
N TRP A 633 -8.85 5.86 17.32
CA TRP A 633 -8.73 7.29 17.54
C TRP A 633 -10.06 7.86 18.00
N LYS A 634 -10.00 8.76 18.98
CA LYS A 634 -11.15 9.53 19.48
C LYS A 634 -10.80 11.00 19.44
N LEU A 635 -11.75 11.85 19.05
CA LEU A 635 -11.57 13.30 19.11
C LEU A 635 -11.15 13.72 20.52
N GLN A 636 -10.22 14.67 20.60
CA GLN A 636 -9.85 15.32 21.85
C GLN A 636 -11.07 16.03 22.45
N GLU A 637 -11.17 16.05 23.78
CA GLU A 637 -12.33 16.64 24.46
C GLU A 637 -12.54 18.12 24.12
N ASP A 638 -11.46 18.88 23.94
CA ASP A 638 -11.55 20.30 23.61
C ASP A 638 -12.06 20.51 22.17
N VAL A 639 -11.66 19.65 21.23
CA VAL A 639 -12.18 19.66 19.85
C VAL A 639 -13.65 19.24 19.81
N LEU A 640 -14.07 18.31 20.68
CA LEU A 640 -15.48 17.93 20.84
C LEU A 640 -16.30 19.10 21.40
N LYS A 641 -15.83 19.76 22.46
CA LYS A 641 -16.49 20.94 23.04
C LYS A 641 -16.63 22.06 22.01
N GLU A 642 -15.61 22.31 21.22
CA GLU A 642 -15.66 23.29 20.13
C GLU A 642 -16.68 22.90 19.05
N ALA A 643 -16.61 21.68 18.52
CA ALA A 643 -17.55 21.22 17.49
C ALA A 643 -19.01 21.25 17.96
N SER A 644 -19.27 20.84 19.21
CA SER A 644 -20.61 20.93 19.81
C SER A 644 -21.13 22.37 19.91
N LYS A 645 -20.26 23.35 20.22
CA LYS A 645 -20.65 24.77 20.24
C LYS A 645 -21.06 25.26 18.85
N HIS A 646 -20.33 24.87 17.80
CA HIS A 646 -20.64 25.26 16.42
C HIS A 646 -22.01 24.74 15.97
N THR A 647 -22.24 23.42 16.08
CA THR A 647 -23.51 22.78 15.72
C THR A 647 -24.68 23.37 16.51
N ASP A 648 -24.47 23.68 17.79
CA ASP A 648 -25.47 24.30 18.66
C ASP A 648 -25.89 25.70 18.18
N ILE A 649 -24.93 26.52 17.77
CA ILE A 649 -25.21 27.86 17.24
C ILE A 649 -25.99 27.79 15.93
N ILE A 650 -25.63 26.89 15.01
CA ILE A 650 -26.38 26.66 13.76
C ILE A 650 -27.83 26.24 14.08
N TYR A 651 -28.01 25.30 15.00
CA TYR A 651 -29.35 24.87 15.42
C TYR A 651 -30.18 26.02 16.00
N LYS A 652 -29.54 26.90 16.80
CA LYS A 652 -30.18 28.10 17.35
C LYS A 652 -30.54 29.11 16.25
N LEU A 653 -29.70 29.30 15.23
CA LEU A 653 -30.01 30.14 14.07
C LEU A 653 -31.21 29.60 13.29
N ILE A 654 -31.31 28.29 13.07
CA ILE A 654 -32.49 27.65 12.45
C ILE A 654 -33.75 27.98 13.26
N LYS A 655 -33.71 27.85 14.60
CA LYS A 655 -34.85 28.20 15.47
C LYS A 655 -35.24 29.66 15.37
N ILE A 656 -34.28 30.59 15.32
CA ILE A 656 -34.57 32.03 15.21
C ILE A 656 -35.19 32.34 13.84
N GLY A 657 -34.68 31.76 12.75
CA GLY A 657 -35.25 31.92 11.41
C GLY A 657 -36.71 31.48 11.35
N LYS A 658 -37.01 30.29 11.90
CA LYS A 658 -38.38 29.76 11.98
C LYS A 658 -39.31 30.62 12.85
N LYS A 659 -38.83 31.17 13.97
CA LYS A 659 -39.60 32.14 14.80
C LYS A 659 -39.98 33.40 14.01
N ASN A 660 -39.18 33.79 13.03
CA ASN A 660 -39.44 34.93 12.14
C ASN A 660 -40.19 34.54 10.85
N GLN A 661 -40.77 33.35 10.78
CA GLN A 661 -41.51 32.83 9.62
C GLN A 661 -40.67 32.68 8.34
N PHE A 662 -39.34 32.68 8.46
CA PHE A 662 -38.46 32.37 7.33
C PHE A 662 -38.29 30.86 7.18
N LYS A 663 -38.09 30.42 5.94
CA LYS A 663 -37.59 29.08 5.66
C LYS A 663 -36.08 29.04 5.83
N THR A 664 -35.54 27.89 6.21
CA THR A 664 -34.14 27.73 6.58
C THR A 664 -33.45 26.65 5.76
N PHE A 665 -32.22 26.92 5.37
CA PHE A 665 -31.31 25.95 4.76
C PHE A 665 -30.05 25.85 5.63
N VAL A 666 -29.49 24.64 5.70
CA VAL A 666 -28.21 24.37 6.37
C VAL A 666 -27.24 23.76 5.37
N GLY A 667 -25.98 24.21 5.44
CA GLY A 667 -24.90 23.80 4.55
C GLY A 667 -24.77 22.28 4.45
N LYS A 668 -24.45 21.76 3.24
CA LYS A 668 -24.38 20.31 2.97
C LYS A 668 -23.38 19.59 3.89
N ARG A 669 -22.36 20.30 4.37
CA ARG A 669 -21.33 19.78 5.28
C ARG A 669 -21.86 19.58 6.71
N GLU A 670 -22.73 20.47 7.17
CA GLU A 670 -23.26 20.54 8.53
C GLU A 670 -24.55 19.71 8.68
N GLN A 671 -25.25 19.42 7.58
CA GLN A 671 -26.44 18.56 7.53
C GLN A 671 -26.39 17.25 8.35
N PRO A 672 -25.30 16.46 8.34
CA PRO A 672 -25.23 15.21 9.12
C PRO A 672 -24.96 15.40 10.62
N GLU A 673 -24.61 16.60 11.09
CA GLU A 673 -24.31 16.87 12.50
C GLU A 673 -25.58 16.79 13.36
N LYS A 674 -25.43 16.36 14.63
CA LYS A 674 -26.55 16.20 15.57
C LYS A 674 -26.61 17.36 16.56
N CYS A 675 -27.78 17.98 16.71
CA CYS A 675 -28.00 19.03 17.72
C CYS A 675 -28.23 18.42 19.12
N GLU A 676 -28.35 19.27 20.15
CA GLU A 676 -28.54 18.85 21.55
C GLU A 676 -29.76 17.93 21.75
N SER A 677 -30.81 18.05 20.91
CA SER A 677 -31.99 17.17 20.97
C SER A 677 -31.79 15.81 20.28
N GLY A 678 -30.60 15.54 19.73
CA GLY A 678 -30.25 14.29 19.04
C GLY A 678 -30.69 14.19 17.58
N GLN A 679 -31.46 15.17 17.07
CA GLN A 679 -31.87 15.27 15.66
C GLN A 679 -30.72 15.77 14.78
N LYS A 680 -30.70 15.38 13.49
CA LYS A 680 -29.71 15.92 12.54
C LYS A 680 -30.11 17.33 12.11
N LEU A 681 -29.13 18.20 11.84
CA LEU A 681 -29.39 19.56 11.38
C LEU A 681 -30.23 19.60 10.09
N ARG A 682 -30.01 18.67 9.16
CA ARG A 682 -30.82 18.57 7.94
C ARG A 682 -32.32 18.35 8.22
N ASP A 683 -32.64 17.66 9.31
CA ASP A 683 -34.01 17.32 9.69
C ASP A 683 -34.64 18.49 10.48
N CYS A 684 -33.83 19.45 10.92
CA CYS A 684 -34.27 20.68 11.58
C CYS A 684 -34.51 21.84 10.59
N ALA A 685 -33.79 21.88 9.47
CA ALA A 685 -33.95 22.87 8.41
C ALA A 685 -35.13 22.53 7.49
N ASP A 686 -35.59 23.51 6.69
CA ASP A 686 -36.70 23.32 5.74
C ASP A 686 -36.23 22.84 4.38
N PHE A 687 -34.98 23.13 4.02
CA PHE A 687 -34.35 22.71 2.78
C PHE A 687 -33.00 22.03 3.03
N SER A 688 -32.73 21.00 2.22
CA SER A 688 -31.43 20.30 2.19
C SER A 688 -30.66 20.49 0.87
N ASP A 689 -31.31 21.07 -0.15
CA ASP A 689 -30.68 21.45 -1.40
C ASP A 689 -31.25 22.78 -1.93
N MET A 690 -30.40 23.77 -2.15
CA MET A 690 -30.78 25.08 -2.71
C MET A 690 -31.07 25.08 -4.22
N SER A 691 -30.80 23.99 -4.94
CA SER A 691 -31.02 23.91 -6.39
C SER A 691 -32.50 24.06 -6.75
N GLU A 692 -33.40 23.63 -5.85
CA GLU A 692 -34.86 23.75 -6.01
C GLU A 692 -35.35 25.20 -5.97
N ILE A 693 -34.57 26.10 -5.36
CA ILE A 693 -34.93 27.52 -5.18
C ILE A 693 -34.17 28.39 -6.18
N LEU A 694 -32.92 28.04 -6.47
CA LEU A 694 -31.98 28.88 -7.22
C LEU A 694 -31.65 28.38 -8.62
N GLY A 695 -32.13 27.19 -9.01
CA GLY A 695 -31.76 26.50 -10.25
C GLY A 695 -32.05 27.26 -11.55
N GLY A 696 -32.95 28.25 -11.52
CA GLY A 696 -33.24 29.14 -12.66
C GLY A 696 -32.44 30.45 -12.67
N SER A 697 -31.73 30.80 -11.60
CA SER A 697 -31.11 32.13 -11.40
C SER A 697 -29.59 32.11 -11.28
N TYR A 698 -28.98 30.93 -11.08
CA TYR A 698 -27.53 30.79 -10.87
C TYR A 698 -26.96 29.57 -11.60
N VAL A 699 -25.73 29.70 -12.11
CA VAL A 699 -24.98 28.58 -12.72
C VAL A 699 -24.61 27.53 -11.66
N LYS A 700 -24.50 26.26 -12.05
CA LYS A 700 -24.28 25.12 -11.13
C LYS A 700 -23.10 25.33 -10.17
N GLU A 701 -21.96 25.82 -10.65
CA GLU A 701 -20.78 26.08 -9.81
C GLU A 701 -21.05 27.11 -8.70
N ARG A 702 -21.95 28.06 -8.96
CA ARG A 702 -22.35 29.09 -7.99
C ARG A 702 -23.32 28.53 -6.95
N ILE A 703 -24.18 27.59 -7.34
CA ILE A 703 -25.07 26.87 -6.42
C ILE A 703 -24.25 25.98 -5.47
N ASP A 704 -23.24 25.27 -5.99
CA ASP A 704 -22.35 24.45 -5.16
C ASP A 704 -21.62 25.29 -4.09
N ARG A 705 -21.23 26.53 -4.41
CA ARG A 705 -20.66 27.47 -3.43
C ARG A 705 -21.67 27.92 -2.37
N ILE A 706 -22.93 28.13 -2.76
CA ILE A 706 -24.01 28.49 -1.82
C ILE A 706 -24.32 27.33 -0.87
N HIS A 707 -24.22 26.07 -1.32
CA HIS A 707 -24.36 24.89 -0.45
C HIS A 707 -23.28 24.78 0.63
N MET A 708 -22.20 25.56 0.56
CA MET A 708 -21.14 25.60 1.56
C MET A 708 -21.37 26.65 2.66
N ILE A 709 -22.44 27.43 2.59
CA ILE A 709 -22.79 28.42 3.61
C ILE A 709 -23.51 27.72 4.76
N ASP A 710 -23.07 27.97 6.00
CA ASP A 710 -23.53 27.25 7.19
C ASP A 710 -25.04 27.36 7.41
N THR A 711 -25.62 28.56 7.30
CA THR A 711 -27.07 28.76 7.43
C THR A 711 -27.57 29.87 6.51
N ILE A 712 -28.69 29.62 5.83
CA ILE A 712 -29.36 30.59 4.95
C ILE A 712 -30.82 30.72 5.37
N TRP A 713 -31.30 31.95 5.48
CA TRP A 713 -32.73 32.24 5.67
C TRP A 713 -33.36 32.72 4.38
N ILE A 714 -34.53 32.21 4.07
CA ILE A 714 -35.23 32.37 2.80
C ILE A 714 -36.62 32.93 3.06
N ASP A 715 -36.97 33.97 2.32
CA ASP A 715 -38.27 34.63 2.35
C ASP A 715 -38.83 34.70 0.92
N GLN A 716 -40.05 34.20 0.71
CA GLN A 716 -40.70 34.17 -0.61
C GLN A 716 -39.77 33.71 -1.76
N ASN A 717 -39.04 32.62 -1.54
CA ASN A 717 -38.05 32.02 -2.47
C ASN A 717 -36.81 32.89 -2.80
N ASN A 718 -36.56 33.97 -2.04
CA ASN A 718 -35.36 34.78 -2.14
C ASN A 718 -34.48 34.62 -0.89
N ILE A 719 -33.16 34.71 -1.06
CA ILE A 719 -32.23 34.70 0.07
C ILE A 719 -32.42 36.01 0.86
N LYS A 720 -32.88 35.88 2.10
CA LYS A 720 -33.10 37.02 3.01
C LYS A 720 -31.80 37.46 3.69
N CYS A 721 -31.04 36.50 4.20
CA CYS A 721 -29.73 36.70 4.78
C CYS A 721 -28.99 35.37 4.91
N ILE A 722 -27.70 35.46 5.20
CA ILE A 722 -26.84 34.29 5.44
C ILE A 722 -26.08 34.43 6.76
N PHE A 723 -25.67 33.29 7.30
CA PHE A 723 -24.81 33.20 8.47
C PHE A 723 -23.65 32.24 8.18
N GLU A 724 -22.44 32.67 8.55
CA GLU A 724 -21.24 31.84 8.64
C GLU A 724 -20.86 31.77 10.13
N VAL A 725 -20.82 30.57 10.69
CA VAL A 725 -20.55 30.32 12.10
C VAL A 725 -19.08 29.95 12.25
N GLU A 726 -18.28 30.95 12.57
CA GLU A 726 -16.85 30.78 12.75
C GLU A 726 -16.52 30.30 14.15
N ASN A 727 -15.67 29.28 14.27
CA ASN A 727 -15.29 28.72 15.57
C ASN A 727 -13.76 28.77 15.77
N SER A 728 -12.99 28.21 14.83
CA SER A 728 -11.52 28.11 14.94
C SER A 728 -10.76 28.41 13.63
N THR A 729 -11.42 28.99 12.63
CA THR A 729 -10.88 29.26 11.29
C THR A 729 -10.45 30.72 11.05
N ASN A 730 -9.73 30.96 9.95
CA ASN A 730 -9.35 32.28 9.44
C ASN A 730 -10.59 32.99 8.84
N PHE A 731 -10.93 34.17 9.39
CA PHE A 731 -12.13 34.96 9.04
C PHE A 731 -12.28 35.27 7.54
N THR A 732 -11.18 35.25 6.80
CA THR A 732 -11.14 35.57 5.36
C THR A 732 -11.96 34.61 4.50
N MET A 733 -12.11 33.35 4.94
CA MET A 733 -12.80 32.32 4.15
C MET A 733 -14.32 32.52 4.08
N ALA A 734 -14.95 32.93 5.18
CA ALA A 734 -16.36 33.28 5.22
C ALA A 734 -16.70 34.38 4.21
N LEU A 735 -15.85 35.41 4.10
CA LEU A 735 -16.04 36.52 3.16
C LEU A 735 -16.06 36.06 1.70
N GLN A 736 -15.16 35.15 1.32
CA GLN A 736 -15.05 34.66 -0.05
C GLN A 736 -16.24 33.80 -0.47
N ARG A 737 -16.78 32.95 0.42
CA ARG A 737 -17.94 32.11 0.10
C ARG A 737 -19.16 32.96 -0.21
N ALA A 738 -19.41 33.98 0.59
CA ALA A 738 -20.55 34.86 0.40
C ALA A 738 -20.38 35.95 -0.67
N SER A 739 -19.15 36.20 -1.15
CA SER A 739 -18.91 37.11 -2.28
C SER A 739 -19.59 36.65 -3.58
N ASN A 740 -20.02 35.39 -3.63
CA ASN A 740 -20.83 34.83 -4.71
C ASN A 740 -22.32 35.20 -4.61
N LEU A 741 -22.75 35.93 -3.58
CA LEU A 741 -24.13 36.43 -3.45
C LEU A 741 -24.16 37.94 -3.71
N ASN A 742 -25.34 38.47 -4.04
CA ASN A 742 -25.52 39.91 -4.25
C ASN A 742 -25.04 40.68 -2.99
N GLU A 743 -24.31 41.78 -3.21
CA GLU A 743 -23.81 42.67 -2.16
C GLU A 743 -24.95 43.20 -1.27
N SER A 744 -26.15 43.38 -1.82
CA SER A 744 -27.33 43.85 -1.09
C SER A 744 -27.86 42.87 -0.05
N ILE A 745 -27.52 41.58 -0.13
CA ILE A 745 -27.97 40.56 0.82
C ILE A 745 -27.17 40.73 2.13
N PRO A 746 -27.84 40.90 3.29
CA PRO A 746 -27.18 40.96 4.59
C PRO A 746 -26.42 39.67 4.92
N LYS A 747 -25.19 39.80 5.42
CA LYS A 747 -24.30 38.68 5.75
C LYS A 747 -23.83 38.80 7.19
N PHE A 748 -23.98 37.73 7.97
CA PHE A 748 -23.64 37.73 9.39
C PHE A 748 -22.54 36.71 9.69
N MET A 749 -21.41 37.19 10.21
CA MET A 749 -20.36 36.34 10.75
C MET A 749 -20.63 36.10 12.24
N VAL A 750 -20.81 34.86 12.66
CA VAL A 750 -21.12 34.51 14.04
C VAL A 750 -19.87 33.91 14.68
N ILE A 751 -19.31 34.58 15.69
CA ILE A 751 -18.01 34.23 16.29
C ILE A 751 -18.13 33.87 17.77
N PRO A 752 -17.18 33.11 18.35
CA PRO A 752 -17.12 32.89 19.79
C PRO A 752 -16.77 34.20 20.50
N ASP A 753 -17.32 34.40 21.69
CA ASP A 753 -17.14 35.64 22.46
C ASP A 753 -15.66 35.97 22.70
N GLU A 754 -14.81 34.97 22.97
CA GLU A 754 -13.37 35.16 23.14
C GLU A 754 -12.63 35.70 21.90
N ARG A 755 -13.16 35.50 20.68
CA ARG A 755 -12.52 35.89 19.43
C ARG A 755 -12.93 37.28 18.92
N GLU A 756 -13.83 37.97 19.62
CA GLU A 756 -14.23 39.32 19.23
C GLU A 756 -13.04 40.29 19.19
N ASN A 757 -12.11 40.17 20.16
CA ASN A 757 -10.89 40.97 20.18
C ASN A 757 -9.92 40.64 19.03
N GLU A 758 -9.93 39.40 18.55
CA GLU A 758 -9.11 38.96 17.41
C GLU A 758 -9.64 39.59 16.12
N LEU A 759 -10.95 39.48 15.87
CA LEU A 759 -11.61 40.05 14.69
C LEU A 759 -11.44 41.57 14.63
N ASN A 760 -11.57 42.26 15.77
CA ASN A 760 -11.39 43.72 15.86
C ASN A 760 -9.94 44.18 15.67
N LYS A 761 -8.95 43.28 15.80
CA LYS A 761 -7.53 43.58 15.57
C LYS A 761 -7.08 43.27 14.14
N VAL A 762 -7.96 42.72 13.29
CA VAL A 762 -7.65 42.48 11.87
C VAL A 762 -7.38 43.82 11.21
N SER A 763 -6.14 44.01 10.76
CA SER A 763 -5.65 45.24 10.12
C SER A 763 -5.44 45.09 8.61
N ASP A 764 -5.72 43.91 8.05
CA ASP A 764 -5.60 43.65 6.62
C ASP A 764 -6.58 44.54 5.83
N PRO A 765 -6.09 45.47 4.99
CA PRO A 765 -6.97 46.39 4.26
C PRO A 765 -7.90 45.69 3.28
N GLY A 766 -7.47 44.54 2.72
CA GLY A 766 -8.28 43.74 1.81
C GLY A 766 -9.50 43.13 2.51
N PHE A 767 -9.29 42.54 3.69
CA PHE A 767 -10.34 42.00 4.54
C PHE A 767 -11.35 43.06 4.95
N ILE A 768 -10.89 44.19 5.49
CA ILE A 768 -11.77 45.27 5.96
C ILE A 768 -12.62 45.79 4.80
N LYS A 769 -11.98 46.03 3.65
CA LYS A 769 -12.68 46.46 2.44
C LYS A 769 -13.75 45.46 2.01
N MET A 770 -13.41 44.17 1.89
CA MET A 770 -14.38 43.12 1.53
C MET A 770 -15.52 42.98 2.56
N PHE A 771 -15.22 43.15 3.85
CA PHE A 771 -16.22 43.10 4.92
C PHE A 771 -17.26 44.22 4.73
N HIS A 772 -16.83 45.44 4.41
CA HIS A 772 -17.73 46.55 4.13
C HIS A 772 -18.45 46.44 2.79
N ASP A 773 -17.70 46.21 1.69
CA ASP A 773 -18.23 46.20 0.32
C ASP A 773 -19.34 45.15 0.14
N TYR A 774 -19.25 44.02 0.84
CA TYR A 774 -20.25 42.95 0.77
C TYR A 774 -21.30 42.97 1.88
N ASN A 775 -21.41 44.08 2.64
CA ASN A 775 -22.41 44.29 3.70
C ASN A 775 -22.37 43.21 4.81
N TRP A 776 -21.16 42.89 5.28
CA TRP A 776 -20.97 42.01 6.43
C TRP A 776 -21.16 42.74 7.76
N ARG A 777 -21.75 42.00 8.71
CA ARG A 777 -21.78 42.35 10.14
C ARG A 777 -21.42 41.11 10.94
N TYR A 778 -21.05 41.27 12.21
CA TYR A 778 -20.74 40.14 13.07
C TYR A 778 -21.56 40.11 14.37
N LEU A 779 -21.75 38.92 14.91
CA LEU A 779 -22.47 38.63 16.16
C LEU A 779 -21.67 37.64 16.99
N THR A 780 -21.80 37.68 18.32
CA THR A 780 -21.18 36.68 19.20
C THR A 780 -22.11 35.51 19.51
N TYR A 781 -21.54 34.38 19.90
CA TYR A 781 -22.29 33.20 20.33
C TYR A 781 -23.26 33.52 21.48
N GLN A 782 -22.84 34.31 22.46
CA GLN A 782 -23.72 34.74 23.55
C GLN A 782 -24.93 35.54 23.03
N GLN A 783 -24.75 36.40 22.03
CA GLN A 783 -25.85 37.14 21.41
C GLN A 783 -26.86 36.18 20.75
N ILE A 784 -26.40 35.21 19.97
CA ILE A 784 -27.28 34.20 19.35
C ILE A 784 -28.04 33.41 20.42
N ARG A 785 -27.34 32.97 21.48
CA ARG A 785 -27.97 32.22 22.58
C ARG A 785 -29.06 33.00 23.28
N ARG A 786 -28.83 34.29 23.58
CA ARG A 786 -29.85 35.19 24.17
C ARG A 786 -31.06 35.34 23.25
N MET A 787 -30.82 35.54 21.96
CA MET A 787 -31.89 35.67 20.95
C MET A 787 -32.72 34.40 20.78
N ALA A 788 -32.08 33.24 20.82
CA ALA A 788 -32.76 31.95 20.73
C ALA A 788 -33.70 31.70 21.93
N SER A 789 -33.32 32.16 23.13
CA SER A 789 -34.10 32.03 24.37
C SER A 789 -35.22 33.06 24.52
N SER A 790 -35.17 34.19 23.80
CA SER A 790 -36.23 35.20 23.84
C SER A 790 -37.54 34.70 23.21
N GLN A 791 -38.69 35.15 23.75
CA GLN A 791 -40.03 34.84 23.23
C GLN A 791 -40.35 35.59 21.92
N LYS A 792 -39.78 36.78 21.72
CA LYS A 792 -39.86 37.55 20.47
C LYS A 792 -38.47 38.10 20.13
N THR A 793 -37.93 37.67 19.00
CA THR A 793 -36.72 38.24 18.39
C THR A 793 -37.07 38.56 16.96
N GLU A 794 -37.25 39.84 16.63
CA GLU A 794 -37.51 40.28 15.26
C GLU A 794 -36.21 40.32 14.47
N PHE A 795 -36.29 40.11 13.15
CA PHE A 795 -35.13 40.19 12.25
C PHE A 795 -34.38 41.53 12.34
N LEU A 796 -35.11 42.63 12.58
CA LEU A 796 -34.54 43.96 12.78
C LEU A 796 -33.63 44.03 14.03
N THR A 797 -33.93 43.23 15.07
CA THR A 797 -33.11 43.12 16.28
C THR A 797 -31.73 42.53 15.98
N ILE A 798 -31.63 41.59 15.03
CA ILE A 798 -30.35 40.98 14.60
C ILE A 798 -29.46 42.03 13.95
N SER A 799 -30.03 42.83 13.05
CA SER A 799 -29.32 43.95 12.42
C SER A 799 -28.90 44.99 13.46
N GLY A 800 -29.76 45.34 14.43
CA GLY A 800 -29.43 46.30 15.49
C GLY A 800 -28.34 45.83 16.46
N MET A 801 -28.24 44.53 16.74
CA MET A 801 -27.25 43.96 17.67
C MET A 801 -25.92 43.57 17.02
N SER A 802 -25.91 43.41 15.70
CA SER A 802 -24.71 43.05 14.94
C SER A 802 -23.73 44.22 14.83
N LYS A 803 -22.43 43.94 14.87
CA LYS A 803 -21.35 44.93 14.86
C LYS A 803 -20.64 44.92 13.50
N THR A 804 -19.82 45.94 13.22
CA THR A 804 -18.96 45.98 12.02
C THR A 804 -17.50 46.01 12.43
N VAL A 805 -16.61 45.55 11.55
CA VAL A 805 -15.16 45.60 11.79
C VAL A 805 -14.64 46.98 11.39
N GLY A 806 -13.66 47.52 12.11
CA GLY A 806 -13.04 48.81 11.76
C GLY A 806 -13.84 50.06 12.13
N GLY A 807 -14.94 49.93 12.86
CA GLY A 807 -15.68 51.05 13.43
C GLY A 807 -15.05 51.56 14.72
N ARG A 808 -14.65 52.83 14.76
CA ARG A 808 -14.65 53.63 15.99
C ARG A 808 -16.01 54.29 16.15
#